data_AF-A0A142XRW2-F1
#
_entry.id   AF-A0A142XRW2-F1
#
_cell.length_a   1.000
_cell.length_b   1.000
_cell.length_c   1.000
_cell.angle_alpha   90.00
_cell.angle_beta   90.00
_cell.angle_gamma   90.00
#
_symmetry.space_group_name_H-M   'P 1'
#
loop_
_entity.id
_entity.type
_entity.pdbx_description
1 polymer ?
#
loop_
_entity_poly.entity_id
_entity_poly.type
_entity_poly.pdbx_seq_one_letter_code
_entity_poly.pdbx_strand_id
1 'polypeptide(L)'
;MSSSHALLTRLVALANPDGGYGYHAGKASHPEPTCLALLALAPAREPFARPIANGLACLAHNHQPDGGYRLATGRPEATWPTPIALFARLALGASPQELKPTIDHILSIESRTIAKDPEANDMANDIDLTLVGWPWGATNFGWVEPTSWACLALRGAGLGTHPRVQQGLKLLLDRAFDSGGANYGNRVVLGTSTEPIPGPTAVLLLAVQGAVDHPRVDAAVGYLRMHAAKSTDLEHLAWARIALGVHDSDTATRELFPALDQKILDLASDPATSPHRLALAALALADTSPMRLRFGAHAAPAPGTPAHAGSAPAPAPGLLAKITSKFRGVMAAGIAKLKPLPITSAVHIARAPSYDAPLAEILAAQFAHFRQALTLAGKRVVIKPNLVEYRPERVINTDPRVVDAVITLCKQEGAAEVIVAEGPGHWRNVQFLVRESGLGAVLDKHGVRFVDINHDEPVKVLNLGRLTRLDHLYMSRTVLSADVLISLPKLKMHHWAGVTLSLKNLFGTLPGICYGWPKNELHWRGISQSIVDISCTHPANLSIVDGITGMEGDGPLHGTAKHVGALVMGLDPVAVDSTCARIMGLPPERIPTLVYAAAKRVGRIVEAEIPQIGEPIAAVATKFELPPLIERELLPAPKQPA
;
A
#
# COMPACT_ATOMS: atom_id res chain seq x y z
N MET A 1 16.95 6.47 34.74
CA MET A 1 16.46 5.53 33.71
C MET A 1 17.12 5.92 32.39
N SER A 2 17.67 4.98 31.61
CA SER A 2 18.22 5.32 30.29
C SER A 2 17.09 5.80 29.36
N SER A 3 17.42 6.59 28.34
CA SER A 3 16.47 7.05 27.31
C SER A 3 15.73 5.87 26.67
N SER A 4 16.44 4.76 26.41
CA SER A 4 15.88 3.51 25.91
C SER A 4 14.80 2.93 26.84
N HIS A 5 15.04 2.90 28.16
CA HIS A 5 14.05 2.39 29.13
C HIS A 5 12.78 3.25 29.19
N ALA A 6 12.92 4.58 29.02
CA ALA A 6 11.77 5.49 28.97
C ALA A 6 10.90 5.25 27.74
N LEU A 7 11.51 5.01 26.56
CA LEU A 7 10.79 4.66 25.34
C LEU A 7 10.06 3.31 25.48
N LEU A 8 10.70 2.30 26.06
CA LEU A 8 10.07 1.00 26.30
C LEU A 8 8.89 1.10 27.27
N THR A 9 9.00 1.92 28.32
CA THR A 9 7.91 2.16 29.27
C THR A 9 6.71 2.81 28.56
N ARG A 10 6.95 3.81 27.71
CA ARG A 10 5.90 4.43 26.89
C ARG A 10 5.29 3.44 25.91
N LEU A 11 6.11 2.61 25.26
CA LEU A 11 5.63 1.56 24.35
C LEU A 11 4.69 0.60 25.08
N VAL A 12 5.08 0.10 26.26
CA VAL A 12 4.22 -0.79 27.07
C VAL A 12 2.88 -0.14 27.42
N ALA A 13 2.85 1.16 27.70
CA ALA A 13 1.62 1.88 27.99
C ALA A 13 0.66 1.99 26.79
N LEU A 14 1.14 1.76 25.57
CA LEU A 14 0.34 1.76 24.34
C LEU A 14 -0.20 0.37 23.95
N ALA A 15 0.05 -0.67 24.75
CA ALA A 15 -0.50 -2.00 24.51
C ALA A 15 -2.03 -2.00 24.58
N ASN A 16 -2.67 -2.75 23.69
CA ASN A 16 -4.11 -2.96 23.72
C ASN A 16 -4.51 -3.89 24.88
N PRO A 17 -5.80 -3.98 25.24
CA PRO A 17 -6.29 -4.88 26.29
C PRO A 17 -5.97 -6.36 26.05
N ASP A 18 -5.80 -6.77 24.79
CA ASP A 18 -5.40 -8.14 24.41
C ASP A 18 -3.88 -8.40 24.56
N GLY A 19 -3.11 -7.38 24.95
CA GLY A 19 -1.65 -7.44 25.10
C GLY A 19 -0.86 -7.14 23.84
N GLY A 20 -1.51 -7.02 22.69
CA GLY A 20 -0.86 -6.73 21.41
C GLY A 20 -0.75 -5.24 21.11
N TYR A 21 -0.27 -4.95 19.90
CA TYR A 21 -0.03 -3.60 19.41
C TYR A 21 -0.60 -3.41 18.01
N GLY A 22 -1.27 -2.28 17.78
CA GLY A 22 -1.71 -1.84 16.45
C GLY A 22 -0.70 -0.90 15.78
N TYR A 23 -0.90 -0.59 14.49
CA TYR A 23 -0.11 0.41 13.78
C TYR A 23 -0.28 1.83 14.34
N HIS A 24 -1.44 2.11 14.94
CA HIS A 24 -1.75 3.33 15.66
C HIS A 24 -2.32 2.98 17.05
N ALA A 25 -2.18 3.91 18.00
CA ALA A 25 -2.70 3.73 19.35
C ALA A 25 -4.22 3.48 19.32
N GLY A 26 -4.69 2.49 20.09
CA GLY A 26 -6.10 2.10 20.17
C GLY A 26 -6.68 1.42 18.92
N LYS A 27 -5.87 1.15 17.88
CA LYS A 27 -6.27 0.30 16.74
C LYS A 27 -6.00 -1.16 17.04
N ALA A 28 -6.75 -2.04 16.37
CA ALA A 28 -6.68 -3.48 16.57
C ALA A 28 -5.22 -3.99 16.49
N SER A 29 -4.90 -4.92 17.39
CA SER A 29 -3.59 -5.55 17.44
C SER A 29 -3.29 -6.27 16.13
N HIS A 30 -2.08 -6.07 15.61
CA HIS A 30 -1.61 -6.62 14.36
C HIS A 30 -0.28 -7.36 14.58
N PRO A 31 -0.03 -8.50 13.89
CA PRO A 31 1.21 -9.25 14.07
C PRO A 31 2.49 -8.43 13.92
N GLU A 32 2.64 -7.61 12.87
CA GLU A 32 3.89 -6.85 12.66
C GLU A 32 4.20 -5.83 13.78
N PRO A 33 3.34 -4.86 14.15
CA PRO A 33 3.61 -3.97 15.29
C PRO A 33 3.82 -4.73 16.61
N THR A 34 3.07 -5.83 16.82
CA THR A 34 3.23 -6.67 18.02
C THR A 34 4.61 -7.33 18.05
N CYS A 35 5.06 -7.92 16.94
CA CYS A 35 6.38 -8.52 16.83
C CYS A 35 7.51 -7.50 16.97
N LEU A 36 7.36 -6.30 16.39
CA LEU A 36 8.35 -5.23 16.53
C LEU A 36 8.44 -4.73 17.98
N ALA A 37 7.30 -4.59 18.68
CA ALA A 37 7.30 -4.25 20.10
C ALA A 37 7.94 -5.34 20.96
N LEU A 38 7.62 -6.61 20.70
CA LEU A 38 8.26 -7.76 21.36
C LEU A 38 9.78 -7.80 21.12
N LEU A 39 10.22 -7.52 19.90
CA LEU A 39 11.63 -7.38 19.56
C LEU A 39 12.27 -6.22 20.33
N ALA A 40 11.61 -5.07 20.44
CA ALA A 40 12.13 -3.92 21.19
C ALA A 40 12.30 -4.22 22.69
N LEU A 41 11.39 -5.03 23.27
CA LEU A 41 11.43 -5.44 24.67
C LEU A 41 12.44 -6.58 24.92
N ALA A 42 12.86 -7.32 23.88
CA ALA A 42 13.69 -8.51 24.01
C ALA A 42 15.07 -8.31 24.68
N PRO A 43 15.76 -7.16 24.56
CA PRO A 43 16.98 -6.89 25.32
C PRO A 43 16.75 -6.62 26.80
N ALA A 44 15.54 -6.23 27.20
CA ALA A 44 15.16 -5.85 28.56
C ALA A 44 14.08 -6.78 29.14
N ARG A 45 14.28 -8.10 29.01
CA ARG A 45 13.23 -9.09 29.32
C ARG A 45 12.74 -9.08 30.75
N GLU A 46 13.67 -9.03 31.72
CA GLU A 46 13.33 -9.08 33.14
C GLU A 46 12.36 -7.97 33.57
N PRO A 47 12.65 -6.66 33.33
CA PRO A 47 11.73 -5.59 33.72
C PRO A 47 10.41 -5.58 32.93
N PHE A 48 10.36 -6.22 31.76
CA PHE A 48 9.18 -6.24 30.88
C PHE A 48 8.59 -7.65 30.66
N ALA A 49 8.83 -8.59 31.58
CA ALA A 49 8.43 -9.98 31.42
C ALA A 49 6.91 -10.15 31.22
N ARG A 50 6.10 -9.40 31.98
CA ARG A 50 4.63 -9.43 31.88
C ARG A 50 4.12 -8.83 30.56
N PRO A 51 4.54 -7.62 30.13
CA PRO A 51 4.24 -7.12 28.79
C PRO A 51 4.61 -8.08 27.66
N ILE A 52 5.79 -8.72 27.73
CA ILE A 52 6.23 -9.72 26.74
C ILE A 52 5.29 -10.93 26.71
N ALA A 53 4.94 -11.48 27.87
CA ALA A 53 4.01 -12.62 27.95
C ALA A 53 2.63 -12.29 27.36
N ASN A 54 2.11 -11.09 27.65
CA ASN A 54 0.84 -10.62 27.09
C ASN A 54 0.92 -10.46 25.56
N GLY A 55 1.99 -9.88 25.02
CA GLY A 55 2.16 -9.73 23.57
C GLY A 55 2.31 -11.08 22.86
N LEU A 56 2.99 -12.05 23.46
CA LEU A 56 3.08 -13.42 22.94
C LEU A 56 1.71 -14.12 22.94
N ALA A 57 0.89 -13.93 23.99
CA ALA A 57 -0.47 -14.45 24.04
C ALA A 57 -1.36 -13.84 22.94
N CYS A 58 -1.27 -12.52 22.72
CA CYS A 58 -1.95 -11.86 21.59
C CYS A 58 -1.49 -12.44 20.25
N LEU A 59 -0.19 -12.63 20.07
CA LEU A 59 0.37 -13.16 18.82
C LEU A 59 -0.12 -14.60 18.55
N ALA A 60 -0.31 -15.41 19.60
CA ALA A 60 -0.83 -16.78 19.49
C ALA A 60 -2.24 -16.84 18.88
N HIS A 61 -3.08 -15.81 19.04
CA HIS A 61 -4.39 -15.74 18.37
C HIS A 61 -4.31 -15.67 16.84
N ASN A 62 -3.15 -15.25 16.30
CA ASN A 62 -2.92 -15.19 14.86
C ASN A 62 -2.33 -16.50 14.31
N HIS A 63 -1.84 -17.39 15.17
CA HIS A 63 -1.22 -18.65 14.78
C HIS A 63 -2.26 -19.64 14.22
N GLN A 64 -1.94 -20.27 13.12
CA GLN A 64 -2.81 -21.19 12.40
C GLN A 64 -2.31 -22.64 12.56
N PRO A 65 -3.19 -23.65 12.42
CA PRO A 65 -2.79 -25.06 12.47
C PRO A 65 -1.73 -25.45 11.42
N ASP A 66 -1.63 -24.70 10.33
CA ASP A 66 -0.63 -24.91 9.27
C ASP A 66 0.75 -24.28 9.57
N GLY A 67 0.94 -23.72 10.77
CA GLY A 67 2.18 -23.07 11.21
C GLY A 67 2.30 -21.59 10.83
N GLY A 68 1.37 -21.06 10.04
CA GLY A 68 1.36 -19.65 9.62
C GLY A 68 0.82 -18.69 10.69
N TYR A 69 1.15 -17.40 10.56
CA TYR A 69 0.53 -16.32 11.34
C TYR A 69 -0.25 -15.38 10.42
N ARG A 70 -1.55 -15.18 10.70
CA ARG A 70 -2.48 -14.40 9.87
C ARG A 70 -3.47 -13.64 10.75
N LEU A 71 -3.95 -12.49 10.26
CA LEU A 71 -5.06 -11.78 10.91
C LEU A 71 -6.34 -12.61 10.86
N ALA A 72 -7.03 -12.72 12.00
CA ALA A 72 -8.30 -13.44 12.08
C ALA A 72 -9.40 -12.87 11.16
N THR A 73 -9.46 -11.54 11.02
CA THR A 73 -10.40 -10.85 10.13
C THR A 73 -9.80 -10.52 8.76
N GLY A 74 -8.51 -10.81 8.58
CA GLY A 74 -7.79 -10.51 7.35
C GLY A 74 -8.04 -11.55 6.26
N ARG A 75 -7.36 -11.31 5.15
CA ARG A 75 -7.37 -12.23 4.03
C ARG A 75 -6.51 -13.48 4.34
N PRO A 76 -7.03 -14.71 4.18
CA PRO A 76 -6.28 -15.94 4.46
C PRO A 76 -4.97 -16.09 3.68
N GLU A 77 -4.93 -15.58 2.45
CA GLU A 77 -3.72 -15.63 1.63
C GLU A 77 -2.62 -14.68 2.10
N ALA A 78 -2.91 -13.68 2.95
CA ALA A 78 -1.93 -12.71 3.45
C ALA A 78 -1.07 -13.30 4.59
N THR A 79 -0.07 -14.10 4.21
CA THR A 79 0.76 -14.89 5.15
C THR A 79 2.10 -14.23 5.52
N TRP A 80 2.38 -13.06 4.95
CA TRP A 80 3.62 -12.30 5.13
C TRP A 80 4.04 -11.99 6.58
N PRO A 81 3.16 -11.94 7.61
CA PRO A 81 3.63 -11.71 8.98
C PRO A 81 4.33 -12.92 9.61
N THR A 82 4.18 -14.12 9.02
CA THR A 82 4.71 -15.38 9.57
C THR A 82 6.22 -15.34 9.87
N PRO A 83 7.09 -14.86 8.96
CA PRO A 83 8.51 -14.78 9.26
C PRO A 83 8.87 -13.77 10.36
N ILE A 84 8.11 -12.68 10.47
CA ILE A 84 8.32 -11.67 11.53
C ILE A 84 8.01 -12.29 12.90
N ALA A 85 6.92 -13.07 12.99
CA ALA A 85 6.56 -13.84 14.18
C ALA A 85 7.60 -14.90 14.54
N LEU A 86 8.12 -15.65 13.56
CA LEU A 86 9.22 -16.59 13.76
C LEU A 86 10.44 -15.87 14.35
N PHE A 87 10.88 -14.77 13.74
CA PHE A 87 12.06 -14.03 14.19
C PHE A 87 11.89 -13.44 15.58
N ALA A 88 10.73 -12.83 15.89
CA ALA A 88 10.43 -12.30 17.22
C ALA A 88 10.46 -13.38 18.30
N ARG A 89 9.91 -14.57 18.03
CA ARG A 89 9.93 -15.69 18.98
C ARG A 89 11.35 -16.23 19.21
N LEU A 90 12.16 -16.36 18.15
CA LEU A 90 13.58 -16.73 18.26
C LEU A 90 14.36 -15.69 19.09
N ALA A 91 14.15 -14.40 18.82
CA ALA A 91 14.77 -13.30 19.57
C ALA A 91 14.33 -13.24 21.04
N LEU A 92 13.19 -13.86 21.39
CA LEU A 92 12.69 -14.08 22.75
C LEU A 92 13.11 -15.44 23.34
N GLY A 93 13.94 -16.22 22.64
CA GLY A 93 14.58 -17.43 23.16
C GLY A 93 13.82 -18.75 22.92
N ALA A 94 12.76 -18.75 22.11
CA ALA A 94 12.15 -20.00 21.67
C ALA A 94 13.12 -20.80 20.79
N SER A 95 13.15 -22.13 20.96
CA SER A 95 14.06 -22.99 20.19
C SER A 95 13.55 -23.23 18.75
N PRO A 96 14.43 -23.44 17.75
CA PRO A 96 14.01 -23.83 16.41
C PRO A 96 13.13 -25.10 16.38
N GLN A 97 13.34 -26.03 17.32
CA GLN A 97 12.56 -27.26 17.45
C GLN A 97 11.10 -26.96 17.84
N GLU A 98 10.87 -26.05 18.79
CA GLU A 98 9.52 -25.59 19.15
C GLU A 98 8.81 -24.88 17.98
N LEU A 99 9.58 -24.23 17.11
CA LEU A 99 9.08 -23.43 16.00
C LEU A 99 9.06 -24.19 14.67
N LYS A 100 9.33 -25.50 14.68
CA LYS A 100 9.43 -26.31 13.46
C LYS A 100 8.22 -26.18 12.53
N PRO A 101 6.95 -26.21 13.01
CA PRO A 101 5.80 -26.04 12.12
C PRO A 101 5.80 -24.70 11.36
N THR A 102 6.21 -23.62 12.03
CA THR A 102 6.29 -22.28 11.43
C THR A 102 7.46 -22.19 10.45
N ILE A 103 8.60 -22.82 10.76
CA ILE A 103 9.75 -22.93 9.86
C ILE A 103 9.35 -23.69 8.59
N ASP A 104 8.74 -24.87 8.74
CA ASP A 104 8.28 -25.69 7.63
C ASP A 104 7.26 -24.92 6.76
N HIS A 105 6.34 -24.18 7.39
CA HIS A 105 5.38 -23.33 6.70
C HIS A 105 6.09 -22.30 5.81
N ILE A 106 7.05 -21.54 6.37
CA ILE A 106 7.79 -20.53 5.61
C ILE A 106 8.56 -21.18 4.46
N LEU A 107 9.21 -22.32 4.68
CA LEU A 107 9.94 -23.04 3.64
C LEU A 107 9.04 -23.55 2.50
N SER A 108 7.78 -23.86 2.80
CA SER A 108 6.80 -24.33 1.81
C SER A 108 6.28 -23.22 0.87
N ILE A 109 6.49 -21.95 1.23
CA ILE A 109 6.01 -20.81 0.44
C ILE A 109 6.97 -20.50 -0.69
N GLU A 110 6.42 -20.47 -1.90
CA GLU A 110 7.10 -20.03 -3.11
C GLU A 110 6.29 -18.93 -3.79
N SER A 111 6.95 -17.85 -4.17
CA SER A 111 6.34 -16.83 -5.00
C SER A 111 6.13 -17.29 -6.43
N ARG A 112 5.15 -16.71 -7.12
CA ARG A 112 5.02 -16.86 -8.58
C ARG A 112 6.21 -16.23 -9.32
N THR A 113 6.52 -16.77 -10.50
CA THR A 113 7.52 -16.26 -11.44
C THR A 113 6.86 -15.94 -12.79
N ILE A 114 7.49 -15.08 -13.59
CA ILE A 114 6.94 -14.54 -14.85
C ILE A 114 7.81 -14.94 -16.05
N ALA A 115 8.57 -16.02 -15.95
CA ALA A 115 9.61 -16.40 -16.92
C ALA A 115 9.15 -16.62 -18.38
N LYS A 116 7.84 -16.60 -18.66
CA LYS A 116 7.25 -16.85 -19.99
C LYS A 116 6.20 -15.82 -20.41
N ASP A 117 6.10 -14.68 -19.74
CA ASP A 117 5.12 -13.65 -20.10
C ASP A 117 5.70 -12.66 -21.12
N PRO A 118 5.12 -12.54 -22.32
CA PRO A 118 5.55 -11.56 -23.33
C PRO A 118 5.49 -10.11 -22.83
N GLU A 119 4.63 -9.78 -21.87
CA GLU A 119 4.49 -8.44 -21.29
C GLU A 119 5.64 -8.09 -20.32
N ALA A 120 6.42 -9.08 -19.90
CA ALA A 120 7.55 -8.89 -18.97
C ALA A 120 8.90 -8.72 -19.67
N ASN A 121 8.94 -8.63 -21.01
CA ASN A 121 10.18 -8.53 -21.78
C ASN A 121 11.05 -7.32 -21.39
N ASP A 122 10.44 -6.18 -21.08
CA ASP A 122 11.18 -4.98 -20.63
C ASP A 122 11.79 -5.19 -19.23
N MET A 123 11.15 -5.98 -18.37
CA MET A 123 11.64 -6.31 -17.03
C MET A 123 12.73 -7.39 -17.04
N ALA A 124 12.68 -8.30 -18.02
CA ALA A 124 13.64 -9.40 -18.17
C ALA A 124 15.08 -8.91 -18.43
N ASN A 125 15.23 -7.67 -18.93
CA ASN A 125 16.53 -7.04 -19.15
C ASN A 125 17.13 -6.38 -17.89
N ASP A 126 16.33 -6.18 -16.83
CA ASP A 126 16.77 -5.55 -15.57
C ASP A 126 16.97 -6.57 -14.45
N ILE A 127 16.02 -7.49 -14.27
CA ILE A 127 15.97 -8.42 -13.13
C ILE A 127 15.73 -9.85 -13.59
N ASP A 128 16.23 -10.81 -12.81
CA ASP A 128 15.97 -12.24 -13.06
C ASP A 128 14.54 -12.62 -12.62
N LEU A 129 13.63 -12.69 -13.60
CA LEU A 129 12.23 -13.06 -13.42
C LEU A 129 11.99 -14.53 -13.05
N THR A 130 13.05 -15.35 -13.03
CA THR A 130 12.99 -16.76 -12.63
C THR A 130 13.23 -16.96 -11.12
N LEU A 131 13.70 -15.92 -10.42
CA LEU A 131 13.98 -16.01 -8.98
C LEU A 131 12.70 -16.14 -8.15
N VAL A 132 12.74 -17.05 -7.18
CA VAL A 132 11.64 -17.33 -6.25
C VAL A 132 11.98 -16.79 -4.87
N GLY A 133 11.17 -15.84 -4.41
CA GLY A 133 11.25 -15.26 -3.07
C GLY A 133 10.04 -15.62 -2.22
N TRP A 134 9.70 -14.72 -1.31
CA TRP A 134 8.47 -14.79 -0.53
C TRP A 134 7.53 -13.65 -0.94
N PRO A 135 6.23 -13.94 -1.09
CA PRO A 135 5.24 -12.96 -1.47
C PRO A 135 4.53 -12.32 -0.26
N TRP A 136 3.86 -11.18 -0.49
CA TRP A 136 2.91 -10.61 0.48
C TRP A 136 1.73 -11.54 0.78
N GLY A 137 1.33 -12.36 -0.19
CA GLY A 137 0.37 -13.43 0.03
C GLY A 137 0.67 -14.64 -0.83
N ALA A 138 0.27 -15.83 -0.37
CA ALA A 138 0.73 -17.14 -0.84
C ALA A 138 0.62 -17.39 -2.37
N THR A 139 -0.13 -16.58 -3.10
CA THR A 139 -0.32 -16.69 -4.55
C THR A 139 0.28 -15.54 -5.36
N ASN A 140 1.12 -14.69 -4.77
CA ASN A 140 1.65 -13.48 -5.42
C ASN A 140 3.14 -13.63 -5.81
N PHE A 141 3.69 -12.60 -6.46
CA PHE A 141 5.12 -12.48 -6.79
C PHE A 141 5.99 -12.26 -5.54
N GLY A 142 7.29 -12.55 -5.67
CA GLY A 142 8.26 -12.33 -4.60
C GLY A 142 8.64 -10.85 -4.51
N TRP A 143 8.64 -10.31 -3.30
CA TRP A 143 8.98 -8.91 -3.02
C TRP A 143 10.17 -8.83 -2.06
N VAL A 144 10.90 -7.72 -2.09
CA VAL A 144 12.09 -7.48 -1.27
C VAL A 144 11.79 -7.66 0.21
N GLU A 145 10.75 -7.00 0.72
CA GLU A 145 10.48 -6.99 2.16
C GLU A 145 10.04 -8.36 2.72
N PRO A 146 9.03 -9.07 2.16
CA PRO A 146 8.68 -10.40 2.66
C PRO A 146 9.81 -11.42 2.49
N THR A 147 10.59 -11.32 1.41
CA THR A 147 11.78 -12.16 1.19
C THR A 147 12.85 -11.89 2.23
N SER A 148 13.05 -10.63 2.59
CA SER A 148 14.02 -10.21 3.60
C SER A 148 13.65 -10.73 4.98
N TRP A 149 12.39 -10.60 5.38
CA TRP A 149 11.89 -11.17 6.64
C TRP A 149 12.01 -12.70 6.67
N ALA A 150 11.67 -13.39 5.59
CA ALA A 150 11.82 -14.85 5.48
C ALA A 150 13.28 -15.29 5.61
N CYS A 151 14.19 -14.67 4.87
CA CYS A 151 15.62 -14.94 4.95
C CYS A 151 16.16 -14.65 6.34
N LEU A 152 15.84 -13.49 6.93
CA LEU A 152 16.28 -13.12 8.27
C LEU A 152 15.82 -14.13 9.33
N ALA A 153 14.54 -14.50 9.29
CA ALA A 153 13.95 -15.44 10.25
C ALA A 153 14.54 -16.86 10.14
N LEU A 154 14.64 -17.39 8.92
CA LEU A 154 15.20 -18.73 8.69
C LEU A 154 16.70 -18.79 9.01
N ARG A 155 17.46 -17.74 8.70
CA ARG A 155 18.86 -17.62 9.11
C ARG A 155 19.00 -17.57 10.63
N GLY A 156 18.11 -16.83 11.31
CA GLY A 156 18.00 -16.83 12.78
C GLY A 156 17.70 -18.21 13.36
N ALA A 157 16.95 -19.05 12.64
CA ALA A 157 16.68 -20.43 13.01
C ALA A 157 17.84 -21.41 12.70
N GLY A 158 18.98 -20.92 12.20
CA GLY A 158 20.15 -21.74 11.85
C GLY A 158 20.11 -22.33 10.45
N LEU A 159 19.14 -21.95 9.60
CA LEU A 159 18.97 -22.50 8.25
C LEU A 159 19.66 -21.65 7.17
N GLY A 160 20.77 -20.99 7.52
CA GLY A 160 21.42 -20.05 6.61
C GLY A 160 21.93 -20.67 5.31
N THR A 161 22.33 -21.94 5.34
CA THR A 161 22.80 -22.69 4.16
C THR A 161 21.67 -23.39 3.40
N HIS A 162 20.41 -23.29 3.87
CA HIS A 162 19.29 -23.97 3.24
C HIS A 162 19.04 -23.43 1.81
N PRO A 163 18.78 -24.28 0.80
CA PRO A 163 18.63 -23.84 -0.60
C PRO A 163 17.60 -22.72 -0.81
N ARG A 164 16.44 -22.79 -0.14
CA ARG A 164 15.43 -21.72 -0.20
C ARG A 164 15.93 -20.38 0.33
N VAL A 165 16.73 -20.37 1.40
CA VAL A 165 17.32 -19.15 1.93
C VAL A 165 18.31 -18.56 0.93
N GLN A 166 19.15 -19.40 0.33
CA GLN A 166 20.11 -18.98 -0.70
C GLN A 166 19.42 -18.38 -1.94
N GLN A 167 18.32 -18.98 -2.38
CA GLN A 167 17.51 -18.44 -3.47
C GLN A 167 16.88 -17.09 -3.12
N GLY A 168 16.39 -16.93 -1.89
CA GLY A 168 15.89 -15.65 -1.39
C GLY A 168 16.96 -14.57 -1.35
N LEU A 169 18.15 -14.88 -0.82
CA LEU A 169 19.29 -13.94 -0.80
C LEU A 169 19.69 -13.53 -2.22
N LYS A 170 19.69 -14.46 -3.19
CA LYS A 170 19.93 -14.15 -4.60
C LYS A 170 18.89 -13.15 -5.14
N LEU A 171 17.60 -13.35 -4.84
CA LEU A 171 16.55 -12.39 -5.22
C LEU A 171 16.80 -11.02 -4.61
N LEU A 172 17.17 -10.93 -3.34
CA LEU A 172 17.44 -9.64 -2.69
C LEU A 172 18.58 -8.88 -3.37
N LEU A 173 19.67 -9.57 -3.71
CA LEU A 173 20.80 -8.95 -4.42
C LEU A 173 20.42 -8.53 -5.85
N ASP A 174 19.63 -9.35 -6.55
CA ASP A 174 19.09 -9.02 -7.88
C ASP A 174 18.24 -7.75 -7.86
N ARG A 175 17.40 -7.57 -6.82
CA ARG A 175 16.54 -6.39 -6.65
C ARG A 175 17.24 -5.16 -6.05
N ALA A 176 18.45 -5.32 -5.50
CA ALA A 176 19.22 -4.19 -4.98
C ALA A 176 19.75 -3.32 -6.13
N PHE A 177 19.73 -2.00 -5.93
CA PHE A 177 20.21 -1.04 -6.91
C PHE A 177 21.73 -1.01 -6.92
N ASP A 178 22.32 -0.91 -8.11
CA ASP A 178 23.76 -0.72 -8.27
C ASP A 178 24.22 0.62 -7.66
N SER A 179 23.36 1.65 -7.71
CA SER A 179 23.58 2.96 -7.08
C SER A 179 23.32 2.98 -5.57
N GLY A 180 22.78 1.91 -5.01
CA GLY A 180 22.48 1.77 -3.59
C GLY A 180 21.00 1.81 -3.23
N GLY A 181 20.65 0.96 -2.28
CA GLY A 181 19.31 0.81 -1.74
C GLY A 181 18.48 -0.24 -2.45
N ALA A 182 17.24 -0.37 -2.03
CA ALA A 182 16.22 -1.19 -2.65
C ALA A 182 14.84 -0.55 -2.46
N ASN A 183 13.93 -0.83 -3.38
CA ASN A 183 12.51 -0.58 -3.19
C ASN A 183 11.81 -1.91 -2.85
N TYR A 184 10.50 -2.00 -3.05
CA TYR A 184 9.76 -3.23 -2.77
C TYR A 184 9.96 -4.33 -3.83
N GLY A 185 10.28 -4.01 -5.08
CA GLY A 185 10.23 -4.93 -6.22
C GLY A 185 11.27 -4.62 -7.31
N ASN A 186 10.82 -4.15 -8.48
CA ASN A 186 11.66 -3.96 -9.67
C ASN A 186 12.49 -2.68 -9.58
N ARG A 187 13.67 -2.66 -10.19
CA ARG A 187 14.53 -1.48 -10.21
C ARG A 187 14.17 -0.57 -11.38
N VAL A 188 13.81 -1.16 -12.53
CA VAL A 188 13.34 -0.46 -13.72
C VAL A 188 11.91 -0.88 -14.06
N VAL A 189 11.07 0.09 -14.42
CA VAL A 189 9.73 -0.13 -14.96
C VAL A 189 9.60 0.71 -16.23
N LEU A 190 9.28 0.07 -17.35
CA LEU A 190 9.11 0.72 -18.67
C LEU A 190 10.30 1.60 -19.07
N GLY A 191 11.52 1.12 -18.84
CA GLY A 191 12.76 1.85 -19.18
C GLY A 191 13.14 2.98 -18.22
N THR A 192 12.33 3.26 -17.19
CA THR A 192 12.62 4.28 -16.18
C THR A 192 13.06 3.64 -14.87
N SER A 193 14.19 4.13 -14.32
CA SER A 193 14.64 3.72 -12.99
C SER A 193 13.63 4.20 -11.93
N THR A 194 13.22 3.28 -11.09
CA THR A 194 12.49 3.58 -9.86
C THR A 194 13.46 4.08 -8.78
N GLU A 195 12.95 4.46 -7.61
CA GLU A 195 13.76 5.00 -6.52
C GLU A 195 13.85 4.02 -5.33
N PRO A 196 15.02 3.90 -4.69
CA PRO A 196 15.16 3.14 -3.46
C PRO A 196 14.41 3.79 -2.29
N ILE A 197 13.94 2.95 -1.35
CA ILE A 197 13.15 3.37 -0.19
C ILE A 197 13.87 2.92 1.10
N PRO A 198 13.96 3.75 2.15
CA PRO A 198 14.73 3.43 3.36
C PRO A 198 14.28 2.15 4.07
N GLY A 199 12.97 1.93 4.23
CA GLY A 199 12.41 0.76 4.90
C GLY A 199 12.82 -0.57 4.23
N PRO A 200 12.44 -0.83 2.97
CA PRO A 200 12.86 -2.04 2.25
C PRO A 200 14.37 -2.22 2.18
N THR A 201 15.12 -1.13 2.02
CA THR A 201 16.59 -1.17 2.06
C THR A 201 17.10 -1.68 3.41
N ALA A 202 16.58 -1.16 4.52
CA ALA A 202 16.98 -1.56 5.86
C ALA A 202 16.69 -3.03 6.12
N VAL A 203 15.48 -3.51 5.83
CA VAL A 203 15.11 -4.92 6.05
C VAL A 203 15.93 -5.85 5.15
N LEU A 204 16.23 -5.45 3.91
CA LEU A 204 17.16 -6.18 3.02
C LEU A 204 18.54 -6.30 3.66
N LEU A 205 19.10 -5.19 4.16
CA LEU A 205 20.42 -5.19 4.82
C LEU A 205 20.43 -6.09 6.07
N LEU A 206 19.35 -6.12 6.83
CA LEU A 206 19.20 -7.07 7.93
C LEU A 206 19.24 -8.51 7.43
N ALA A 207 18.55 -8.83 6.33
CA ALA A 207 18.48 -10.18 5.80
C ALA A 207 19.83 -10.68 5.24
N VAL A 208 20.65 -9.81 4.65
CA VAL A 208 21.94 -10.15 4.04
C VAL A 208 23.14 -10.01 4.99
N GLN A 209 22.93 -9.52 6.22
CA GLN A 209 24.01 -9.29 7.20
C GLN A 209 24.93 -10.51 7.34
N GLY A 210 26.24 -10.34 7.14
CA GLY A 210 27.25 -11.41 7.25
C GLY A 210 27.06 -12.60 6.30
N ALA A 211 26.17 -12.54 5.30
CA ALA A 211 25.95 -13.62 4.35
C ALA A 211 26.77 -13.47 3.07
N VAL A 212 26.92 -12.23 2.59
CA VAL A 212 27.44 -11.95 1.25
C VAL A 212 28.27 -10.67 1.31
N ASP A 213 29.49 -10.75 0.80
CA ASP A 213 30.28 -9.57 0.43
C ASP A 213 29.92 -9.19 -1.02
N HIS A 214 29.26 -8.04 -1.20
CA HIS A 214 28.72 -7.65 -2.50
C HIS A 214 28.63 -6.12 -2.64
N PRO A 215 29.06 -5.52 -3.76
CA PRO A 215 29.06 -4.06 -3.95
C PRO A 215 27.70 -3.38 -3.74
N ARG A 216 26.61 -4.06 -4.12
CA ARG A 216 25.24 -3.56 -3.89
C ARG A 216 24.88 -3.44 -2.40
N VAL A 217 25.46 -4.27 -1.54
CA VAL A 217 25.27 -4.19 -0.08
C VAL A 217 25.96 -2.93 0.44
N ASP A 218 27.21 -2.69 0.04
CA ASP A 218 27.95 -1.47 0.40
C ASP A 218 27.25 -0.20 -0.12
N ALA A 219 26.74 -0.25 -1.35
CA ALA A 219 25.98 0.84 -1.94
C ALA A 219 24.69 1.10 -1.15
N ALA A 220 23.99 0.06 -0.69
CA ALA A 220 22.81 0.18 0.17
C ALA A 220 23.12 0.77 1.55
N VAL A 221 24.25 0.41 2.15
CA VAL A 221 24.75 1.05 3.39
C VAL A 221 25.06 2.53 3.14
N GLY A 222 25.71 2.86 2.01
CA GLY A 222 25.94 4.24 1.56
C GLY A 222 24.65 5.05 1.41
N TYR A 223 23.65 4.48 0.75
CA TYR A 223 22.33 5.09 0.58
C TYR A 223 21.68 5.42 1.94
N LEU A 224 21.64 4.47 2.89
CA LEU A 224 21.04 4.72 4.20
C LEU A 224 21.78 5.79 5.01
N ARG A 225 23.12 5.85 4.93
CA ARG A 225 23.89 6.93 5.58
C ARG A 225 23.51 8.30 5.04
N MET A 226 23.48 8.45 3.71
CA MET A 226 23.09 9.71 3.07
C MET A 226 21.65 10.10 3.40
N HIS A 227 20.74 9.11 3.41
CA HIS A 227 19.34 9.35 3.74
C HIS A 227 19.16 9.74 5.21
N ALA A 228 19.79 9.04 6.15
CA ALA A 228 19.70 9.33 7.58
C ALA A 228 20.24 10.72 7.94
N ALA A 229 21.22 11.23 7.19
CA ALA A 229 21.72 12.59 7.39
C ALA A 229 20.65 13.67 7.08
N LYS A 230 19.82 13.44 6.05
CA LYS A 230 18.86 14.42 5.51
C LYS A 230 17.42 14.23 5.99
N SER A 231 17.06 13.00 6.36
CA SER A 231 15.69 12.66 6.73
C SER A 231 15.28 13.27 8.07
N THR A 232 14.01 13.63 8.17
CA THR A 232 13.35 14.07 9.39
C THR A 232 12.19 13.13 9.76
N ASP A 233 12.07 11.99 9.08
CA ASP A 233 11.04 11.00 9.37
C ASP A 233 11.55 9.94 10.36
N LEU A 234 10.83 9.79 11.48
CA LEU A 234 11.21 8.88 12.56
C LEU A 234 11.35 7.42 12.11
N GLU A 235 10.45 6.95 11.24
CA GLU A 235 10.45 5.55 10.80
C GLU A 235 11.65 5.26 9.89
N HIS A 236 11.94 6.14 8.92
CA HIS A 236 13.13 6.03 8.08
C HIS A 236 14.42 6.13 8.89
N LEU A 237 14.51 7.06 9.85
CA LEU A 237 15.69 7.20 10.70
C LEU A 237 15.91 5.97 11.58
N ALA A 238 14.84 5.44 12.18
CA ALA A 238 14.91 4.24 13.00
C ALA A 238 15.34 3.01 12.17
N TRP A 239 14.73 2.79 11.00
CA TRP A 239 15.14 1.71 10.11
C TRP A 239 16.58 1.83 9.65
N ALA A 240 17.02 3.04 9.27
CA ALA A 240 18.40 3.29 8.90
C ALA A 240 19.36 2.96 10.05
N ARG A 241 19.06 3.41 11.27
CA ARG A 241 19.88 3.15 12.45
C ARG A 241 19.97 1.66 12.81
N ILE A 242 18.85 0.93 12.71
CA ILE A 242 18.79 -0.52 12.97
C ILE A 242 19.67 -1.28 11.97
N ALA A 243 19.55 -0.98 10.67
CA ALA A 243 20.31 -1.66 9.62
C ALA A 243 21.80 -1.29 9.63
N LEU A 244 22.13 0.00 9.75
CA LEU A 244 23.52 0.44 9.89
C LEU A 244 24.18 -0.14 11.15
N GLY A 245 23.40 -0.32 12.22
CA GLY A 245 23.86 -0.95 13.46
C GLY A 245 24.20 -2.44 13.36
N VAL A 246 23.92 -3.13 12.23
CA VAL A 246 24.44 -4.48 11.95
C VAL A 246 25.52 -4.50 10.86
N HIS A 247 25.78 -3.34 10.23
CA HIS A 247 26.77 -3.08 9.18
C HIS A 247 27.72 -1.94 9.60
N ASP A 248 28.17 -1.96 10.85
CA ASP A 248 28.91 -0.88 11.52
C ASP A 248 30.45 -1.07 11.49
N SER A 249 30.94 -1.85 10.53
CA SER A 249 32.38 -2.14 10.40
C SER A 249 33.21 -0.91 10.04
N ASP A 250 32.64 0.07 9.35
CA ASP A 250 33.33 1.29 8.97
C ASP A 250 33.18 2.43 10.00
N THR A 251 34.17 3.32 10.04
CA THR A 251 34.20 4.45 10.98
C THR A 251 33.11 5.48 10.69
N ALA A 252 32.84 5.78 9.41
CA ALA A 252 31.86 6.80 9.04
C ALA A 252 30.44 6.43 9.49
N THR A 253 30.08 5.15 9.44
CA THR A 253 28.81 4.65 9.99
C THR A 253 28.72 4.87 11.51
N ARG A 254 29.78 4.57 12.26
CA ARG A 254 29.80 4.72 13.72
C ARG A 254 29.77 6.18 14.16
N GLU A 255 30.44 7.07 13.44
CA GLU A 255 30.45 8.52 13.72
C GLU A 255 29.08 9.18 13.51
N LEU A 256 28.20 8.59 12.69
CA LEU A 256 26.84 9.08 12.47
C LEU A 256 25.91 8.82 13.68
N PHE A 257 26.17 7.78 14.48
CA PHE A 257 25.23 7.28 15.49
C PHE A 257 24.85 8.31 16.56
N PRO A 258 25.76 9.08 17.18
CA PRO A 258 25.36 10.02 18.24
C PRO A 258 24.33 11.06 17.76
N ALA A 259 24.54 11.63 16.58
CA ALA A 259 23.63 12.62 15.99
C ALA A 259 22.31 11.97 15.55
N LEU A 260 22.37 10.76 14.98
CA LEU A 260 21.20 10.01 14.55
C LEU A 260 20.34 9.57 15.75
N ASP A 261 20.97 9.10 16.82
CA ASP A 261 20.31 8.62 18.03
C ASP A 261 19.59 9.77 18.74
N GLN A 262 20.20 10.96 18.80
CA GLN A 262 19.56 12.15 19.33
C GLN A 262 18.34 12.56 18.50
N LYS A 263 18.45 12.59 17.16
CA LYS A 263 17.31 12.89 16.28
C LYS A 263 16.15 11.91 16.46
N ILE A 264 16.44 10.62 16.56
CA ILE A 264 15.43 9.58 16.80
C ILE A 264 14.76 9.80 18.15
N LEU A 265 15.53 10.10 19.20
CA LEU A 265 15.00 10.37 20.53
C LEU A 265 14.09 11.60 20.56
N ASP A 266 14.50 12.70 19.93
CA ASP A 266 13.74 13.95 19.86
C ASP A 266 12.41 13.73 19.13
N LEU A 267 12.42 13.07 17.97
CA LEU A 267 11.21 12.77 17.21
C LEU A 267 10.31 11.76 17.94
N ALA A 268 10.88 10.75 18.59
CA ALA A 268 10.11 9.77 19.36
C ALA A 268 9.50 10.38 20.63
N SER A 269 9.97 11.55 21.10
CA SER A 269 9.41 12.23 22.27
C SER A 269 7.98 12.73 22.06
N ASP A 270 7.53 12.88 20.81
CA ASP A 270 6.17 13.26 20.46
C ASP A 270 5.15 12.28 21.11
N PRO A 271 4.22 12.76 21.95
CA PRO A 271 3.16 11.95 22.55
C PRO A 271 2.26 11.24 21.54
N ALA A 272 2.13 11.79 20.32
CA ALA A 272 1.34 11.21 19.23
C ALA A 272 2.09 10.11 18.45
N THR A 273 3.34 9.81 18.81
CA THR A 273 4.12 8.73 18.16
C THR A 273 3.37 7.41 18.28
N SER A 274 3.14 6.76 17.15
CA SER A 274 2.40 5.49 17.10
C SER A 274 3.18 4.33 17.74
N PRO A 275 2.50 3.27 18.22
CA PRO A 275 3.17 2.12 18.81
C PRO A 275 4.19 1.48 17.87
N HIS A 276 3.86 1.39 16.58
CA HIS A 276 4.76 0.88 15.55
C HIS A 276 6.05 1.70 15.44
N ARG A 277 5.95 3.03 15.30
CA ARG A 277 7.13 3.91 15.17
C ARG A 277 7.92 3.99 16.47
N LEU A 278 7.25 3.93 17.62
CA LEU A 278 7.90 3.91 18.93
C LEU A 278 8.67 2.60 19.17
N ALA A 279 8.13 1.45 18.71
CA ALA A 279 8.85 0.17 18.74
C ALA A 279 10.11 0.21 17.87
N LEU A 280 10.04 0.80 16.66
CA LEU A 280 11.20 1.00 15.81
C LEU A 280 12.24 1.94 16.44
N ALA A 281 11.81 3.05 17.04
CA ALA A 281 12.70 3.97 17.76
C ALA A 281 13.41 3.28 18.93
N ALA A 282 12.68 2.50 19.73
CA ALA A 282 13.25 1.72 20.82
C ALA A 282 14.23 0.64 20.34
N LEU A 283 13.93 -0.03 19.22
CA LEU A 283 14.84 -0.98 18.56
C LEU A 283 16.12 -0.30 18.06
N ALA A 284 16.01 0.88 17.46
CA ALA A 284 17.14 1.65 16.96
C ALA A 284 18.09 2.10 18.08
N LEU A 285 17.54 2.42 19.25
CA LEU A 285 18.26 2.91 20.43
C LEU A 285 18.56 1.81 21.46
N ALA A 286 18.45 0.53 21.09
CA ALA A 286 18.78 -0.59 21.97
C ALA A 286 20.30 -0.75 22.08
N ASP A 287 20.81 -0.87 23.31
CA ASP A 287 22.25 -1.10 23.57
C ASP A 287 22.78 -2.36 22.86
N THR A 288 21.94 -3.39 22.77
CA THR A 288 22.21 -4.60 22.02
C THR A 288 21.06 -4.84 21.04
N SER A 289 21.36 -4.77 19.74
CA SER A 289 20.35 -4.98 18.70
C SER A 289 19.88 -6.44 18.67
N PRO A 290 18.57 -6.71 18.90
CA PRO A 290 18.00 -8.04 18.72
C PRO A 290 17.90 -8.45 17.25
N MET A 291 18.12 -7.52 16.31
CA MET A 291 18.12 -7.77 14.87
C MET A 291 19.47 -8.31 14.35
N ARG A 292 20.52 -8.28 15.18
CA ARG A 292 21.84 -8.83 14.80
C ARG A 292 21.83 -10.34 14.92
N LEU A 293 22.07 -11.04 13.82
CA LEU A 293 22.19 -12.49 13.80
C LEU A 293 23.44 -12.91 14.57
N ARG A 294 23.27 -13.74 15.61
CA ARG A 294 24.36 -14.39 16.32
C ARG A 294 24.65 -15.73 15.65
N PHE A 295 25.54 -15.72 14.67
CA PHE A 295 26.00 -16.94 14.01
C PHE A 295 26.61 -17.87 15.06
N GLY A 296 26.04 -19.08 15.22
CA GLY A 296 26.59 -20.12 16.10
C GLY A 296 25.82 -20.44 17.38
N ALA A 297 24.68 -19.82 17.70
CA ALA A 297 23.92 -20.16 18.92
C ALA A 297 23.15 -21.50 18.86
N HIS A 298 22.93 -22.07 17.67
CA HIS A 298 22.24 -23.37 17.49
C HIS A 298 22.89 -24.25 16.41
N ALA A 299 24.22 -24.23 16.29
CA ALA A 299 24.95 -25.13 15.41
C ALA A 299 25.38 -26.40 16.17
N ALA A 300 24.53 -27.43 16.15
CA ALA A 300 25.00 -28.81 16.26
C ALA A 300 24.48 -29.58 15.04
N PRO A 301 25.35 -30.12 14.17
CA PRO A 301 24.91 -30.99 13.09
C PRO A 301 24.66 -32.39 13.65
N ALA A 302 23.47 -32.95 13.41
CA ALA A 302 23.24 -34.39 13.58
C ALA A 302 23.35 -35.10 12.21
N PRO A 303 23.92 -36.32 12.14
CA PRO A 303 24.21 -37.01 10.89
C PRO A 303 22.95 -37.54 10.22
N GLY A 304 23.01 -37.66 8.89
CA GLY A 304 21.87 -37.90 8.01
C GLY A 304 21.13 -39.22 8.18
N THR A 305 19.98 -39.30 7.50
CA THR A 305 19.26 -40.52 7.14
C THR A 305 18.26 -40.17 6.01
N PRO A 306 17.78 -41.15 5.22
CA PRO A 306 17.82 -41.09 3.77
C PRO A 306 16.54 -40.52 3.14
N ALA A 307 16.63 -40.29 1.83
CA ALA A 307 15.56 -39.87 0.95
C ALA A 307 14.26 -40.67 1.15
N HIS A 308 13.16 -39.95 1.38
CA HIS A 308 11.80 -40.52 1.26
C HIS A 308 11.05 -39.93 0.07
N ALA A 309 10.39 -40.86 -0.61
CA ALA A 309 9.69 -40.75 -1.87
C ALA A 309 8.49 -39.80 -1.84
N GLY A 310 8.11 -39.35 -3.03
CA GLY A 310 7.15 -38.26 -3.29
C GLY A 310 5.80 -38.38 -2.58
N SER A 311 5.32 -37.21 -2.14
CA SER A 311 3.95 -37.02 -1.68
C SER A 311 2.99 -36.86 -2.87
N ALA A 312 1.89 -37.61 -2.82
CA ALA A 312 0.78 -37.52 -3.77
C ALA A 312 0.06 -36.16 -3.66
N PRO A 313 -0.58 -35.68 -4.75
CA PRO A 313 -1.26 -34.39 -4.76
C PRO A 313 -2.48 -34.36 -3.83
N ALA A 314 -2.70 -33.20 -3.20
CA ALA A 314 -3.85 -32.92 -2.35
C ALA A 314 -5.20 -33.09 -3.09
N PRO A 315 -6.28 -33.51 -2.41
CA PRO A 315 -7.56 -33.79 -3.05
C PRO A 315 -8.22 -32.50 -3.56
N ALA A 316 -8.72 -32.56 -4.78
CA ALA A 316 -9.52 -31.49 -5.38
C ALA A 316 -10.81 -31.25 -4.58
N PRO A 317 -11.31 -30.00 -4.51
CA PRO A 317 -12.53 -29.68 -3.77
C PRO A 317 -13.75 -30.43 -4.33
N GLY A 318 -14.49 -31.07 -3.42
CA GLY A 318 -15.64 -31.91 -3.70
C GLY A 318 -16.77 -31.21 -4.45
N LEU A 319 -17.50 -31.98 -5.26
CA LEU A 319 -18.53 -31.54 -6.20
C LEU A 319 -19.63 -30.67 -5.56
N LEU A 320 -19.94 -30.87 -4.27
CA LEU A 320 -20.95 -30.09 -3.54
C LEU A 320 -20.54 -28.63 -3.26
N ALA A 321 -19.24 -28.32 -3.08
CA ALA A 321 -18.76 -26.95 -2.91
C ALA A 321 -18.85 -26.13 -4.22
N LYS A 322 -18.81 -26.81 -5.38
CA LYS A 322 -18.96 -26.18 -6.70
C LYS A 322 -20.41 -25.83 -7.02
N ILE A 323 -21.39 -26.55 -6.47
CA ILE A 323 -22.82 -26.33 -6.73
C ILE A 323 -23.34 -25.12 -5.95
N THR A 324 -22.91 -24.94 -4.69
CA THR A 324 -23.26 -23.75 -3.88
C THR A 324 -22.59 -22.47 -4.37
N SER A 325 -21.35 -22.56 -4.89
CA SER A 325 -20.64 -21.45 -5.55
C SER A 325 -21.31 -21.01 -6.85
N LYS A 326 -21.75 -21.96 -7.71
CA LYS A 326 -22.45 -21.64 -8.96
C LYS A 326 -23.78 -20.93 -8.73
N PHE A 327 -24.58 -21.37 -7.76
CA PHE A 327 -25.88 -20.75 -7.46
C PHE A 327 -25.74 -19.32 -6.90
N ARG A 328 -24.73 -19.05 -6.05
CA ARG A 328 -24.44 -17.69 -5.56
C ARG A 328 -23.85 -16.77 -6.63
N GLY A 329 -23.01 -17.31 -7.52
CA GLY A 329 -22.43 -16.56 -8.64
C GLY A 329 -23.46 -16.06 -9.64
N VAL A 330 -24.53 -16.83 -9.90
CA VAL A 330 -25.64 -16.44 -10.77
C VAL A 330 -26.49 -15.33 -10.13
N MET A 331 -26.73 -15.39 -8.81
CA MET A 331 -27.45 -14.32 -8.09
C MET A 331 -26.67 -12.98 -8.08
N ALA A 332 -25.36 -12.99 -7.84
CA ALA A 332 -24.56 -11.75 -7.84
C ALA A 332 -24.48 -11.10 -9.23
N ALA A 333 -24.34 -11.90 -10.30
CA ALA A 333 -24.36 -11.39 -11.67
C ALA A 333 -25.73 -10.83 -12.09
N GLY A 334 -26.83 -11.40 -11.56
CA GLY A 334 -28.19 -10.88 -11.73
C GLY A 334 -28.40 -9.54 -11.01
N ILE A 335 -27.90 -9.41 -9.77
CA ILE A 335 -27.98 -8.17 -8.99
C ILE A 335 -27.20 -7.02 -9.65
N ALA A 336 -26.03 -7.29 -10.24
CA ALA A 336 -25.27 -6.27 -10.95
C ALA A 336 -25.99 -5.73 -12.21
N LYS A 337 -26.79 -6.57 -12.89
CA LYS A 337 -27.64 -6.15 -14.01
C LYS A 337 -28.87 -5.33 -13.58
N LEU A 338 -29.24 -5.42 -12.29
CA LEU A 338 -30.37 -4.70 -11.69
C LEU A 338 -29.95 -3.38 -11.02
N LYS A 339 -28.65 -3.02 -11.01
CA LYS A 339 -28.20 -1.76 -10.41
C LYS A 339 -28.74 -0.58 -11.25
N PRO A 340 -29.54 0.32 -10.65
CA PRO A 340 -29.98 1.50 -11.35
C PRO A 340 -28.76 2.38 -11.69
N LEU A 341 -28.84 3.08 -12.82
CA LEU A 341 -27.85 4.10 -13.16
C LEU A 341 -27.88 5.22 -12.10
N PRO A 342 -26.79 6.01 -11.98
CA PRO A 342 -26.79 7.20 -11.13
C PRO A 342 -28.02 8.09 -11.40
N ILE A 343 -28.53 8.71 -10.34
CA ILE A 343 -29.75 9.56 -10.37
C ILE A 343 -29.59 10.70 -11.39
N THR A 344 -28.38 11.22 -11.53
CA THR A 344 -28.00 12.18 -12.54
C THR A 344 -26.60 11.86 -13.05
N SER A 345 -26.39 12.07 -14.35
CA SER A 345 -25.08 12.01 -14.99
C SER A 345 -24.57 13.40 -15.37
N ALA A 346 -25.18 14.46 -14.81
CA ALA A 346 -24.70 15.83 -15.02
C ALA A 346 -23.30 16.00 -14.45
N VAL A 347 -22.46 16.73 -15.19
CA VAL A 347 -21.09 17.06 -14.80
C VAL A 347 -20.95 18.57 -14.82
N HIS A 348 -20.40 19.13 -13.75
CA HIS A 348 -20.08 20.54 -13.67
C HIS A 348 -18.58 20.76 -13.86
N ILE A 349 -18.22 21.58 -14.84
CA ILE A 349 -16.84 22.06 -15.03
C ILE A 349 -16.78 23.51 -14.54
N ALA A 350 -15.93 23.79 -13.55
CA ALA A 350 -15.68 25.14 -13.07
C ALA A 350 -14.27 25.59 -13.41
N ARG A 351 -14.14 26.85 -13.82
CA ARG A 351 -12.84 27.50 -14.02
C ARG A 351 -12.18 27.75 -12.66
N ALA A 352 -10.97 27.22 -12.50
CA ALA A 352 -10.12 27.38 -11.33
C ALA A 352 -8.67 27.62 -11.83
N PRO A 353 -8.31 28.87 -12.16
CA PRO A 353 -7.07 29.16 -12.92
C PRO A 353 -5.80 28.84 -12.14
N SER A 354 -5.84 28.83 -10.81
CA SER A 354 -4.74 28.45 -9.95
C SER A 354 -5.27 27.90 -8.62
N TYR A 355 -4.38 27.29 -7.84
CA TYR A 355 -4.71 26.83 -6.49
C TYR A 355 -4.90 27.98 -5.47
N ASP A 356 -4.57 29.22 -5.84
CA ASP A 356 -4.77 30.42 -5.01
C ASP A 356 -6.13 31.09 -5.29
N ALA A 357 -6.89 30.57 -6.26
CA ALA A 357 -8.28 30.96 -6.48
C ALA A 357 -9.15 30.62 -5.24
N PRO A 358 -10.34 31.22 -5.06
CA PRO A 358 -11.23 30.92 -3.93
C PRO A 358 -11.88 29.54 -4.08
N LEU A 359 -11.10 28.47 -3.91
CA LEU A 359 -11.49 27.09 -4.22
C LEU A 359 -12.73 26.63 -3.44
N ALA A 360 -12.87 27.06 -2.18
CA ALA A 360 -14.04 26.71 -1.36
C ALA A 360 -15.33 27.30 -1.94
N GLU A 361 -15.31 28.55 -2.42
CA GLU A 361 -16.46 29.20 -3.05
C GLU A 361 -16.79 28.56 -4.39
N ILE A 362 -15.76 28.25 -5.20
CA ILE A 362 -15.92 27.55 -6.48
C ILE A 362 -16.60 26.19 -6.25
N LEU A 363 -16.08 25.39 -5.31
CA LEU A 363 -16.63 24.07 -5.00
C LEU A 363 -18.05 24.16 -4.40
N ALA A 364 -18.35 25.16 -3.58
CA ALA A 364 -19.70 25.38 -3.05
C ALA A 364 -20.70 25.73 -4.17
N ALA A 365 -20.31 26.57 -5.12
CA ALA A 365 -21.12 26.90 -6.29
C ALA A 365 -21.36 25.67 -7.19
N GLN A 366 -20.33 24.83 -7.41
CA GLN A 366 -20.51 23.56 -8.12
C GLN A 366 -21.48 22.64 -7.36
N PHE A 367 -21.25 22.45 -6.07
CA PHE A 367 -22.03 21.53 -5.23
C PHE A 367 -23.50 21.93 -5.11
N ALA A 368 -23.82 23.24 -5.18
CA ALA A 368 -25.20 23.72 -5.16
C ALA A 368 -26.09 23.05 -6.22
N HIS A 369 -25.54 22.67 -7.38
CA HIS A 369 -26.26 21.96 -8.45
C HIS A 369 -26.58 20.50 -8.10
N PHE A 370 -25.82 19.90 -7.20
CA PHE A 370 -25.96 18.51 -6.78
C PHE A 370 -26.59 18.34 -5.40
N ARG A 371 -26.73 19.44 -4.63
CA ARG A 371 -27.24 19.44 -3.24
C ARG A 371 -28.60 18.76 -3.07
N GLN A 372 -29.49 18.85 -4.07
CA GLN A 372 -30.79 18.18 -4.04
C GLN A 372 -30.69 16.66 -4.17
N ALA A 373 -29.68 16.17 -4.90
CA ALA A 373 -29.46 14.74 -5.15
C ALA A 373 -28.51 14.09 -4.13
N LEU A 374 -27.65 14.88 -3.47
CA LEU A 374 -26.73 14.41 -2.44
C LEU A 374 -26.71 15.36 -1.24
N THR A 375 -27.19 14.89 -0.09
CA THR A 375 -27.15 15.64 1.17
C THR A 375 -25.91 15.27 1.99
N LEU A 376 -25.12 16.26 2.41
CA LEU A 376 -24.00 16.06 3.35
C LEU A 376 -24.39 16.33 4.80
N ALA A 377 -25.44 17.11 5.05
CA ALA A 377 -25.90 17.45 6.38
C ALA A 377 -26.15 16.21 7.25
N GLY A 378 -25.54 16.17 8.43
CA GLY A 378 -25.65 15.07 9.38
C GLY A 378 -24.94 13.77 8.96
N LYS A 379 -24.19 13.75 7.85
CA LYS A 379 -23.54 12.55 7.32
C LYS A 379 -22.09 12.41 7.77
N ARG A 380 -21.61 11.17 7.86
CA ARG A 380 -20.19 10.84 7.87
C ARG A 380 -19.66 10.86 6.44
N VAL A 381 -18.79 11.84 6.16
CA VAL A 381 -18.17 12.02 4.85
C VAL A 381 -16.73 11.52 4.88
N VAL A 382 -16.40 10.56 4.02
CA VAL A 382 -15.02 10.11 3.80
C VAL A 382 -14.51 10.71 2.49
N ILE A 383 -13.44 11.51 2.57
CA ILE A 383 -12.76 12.11 1.44
C ILE A 383 -11.56 11.23 1.08
N LYS A 384 -11.52 10.76 -0.16
CA LYS A 384 -10.46 9.95 -0.71
C LYS A 384 -9.65 10.78 -1.72
N PRO A 385 -8.62 11.53 -1.30
CA PRO A 385 -7.71 12.21 -2.23
C PRO A 385 -6.93 11.17 -3.06
N ASN A 386 -6.17 11.62 -4.04
CA ASN A 386 -5.11 10.81 -4.64
C ASN A 386 -3.77 11.14 -3.96
N LEU A 387 -3.25 10.24 -3.15
CA LEU A 387 -1.94 10.35 -2.52
C LEU A 387 -1.18 9.02 -2.71
N VAL A 388 -0.08 9.06 -3.46
CA VAL A 388 0.63 7.87 -3.97
C VAL A 388 2.11 7.87 -3.58
N GLU A 389 2.80 8.97 -3.87
CA GLU A 389 4.24 9.16 -3.66
C GLU A 389 4.53 10.67 -3.57
N TYR A 390 5.59 11.07 -2.87
CA TYR A 390 6.00 12.47 -2.79
C TYR A 390 7.31 12.70 -3.52
N ARG A 391 7.25 13.52 -4.56
CA ARG A 391 8.41 14.12 -5.25
C ARG A 391 8.13 15.61 -5.42
N PRO A 392 8.90 16.50 -4.78
CA PRO A 392 8.56 17.93 -4.68
C PRO A 392 8.43 18.61 -6.05
N GLU A 393 9.15 18.12 -7.05
CA GLU A 393 9.17 18.62 -8.42
C GLU A 393 8.16 17.94 -9.37
N ARG A 394 7.22 17.13 -8.86
CA ARG A 394 6.23 16.39 -9.65
C ARG A 394 4.80 16.58 -9.16
N VAL A 395 3.85 16.46 -10.08
CA VAL A 395 2.40 16.66 -9.81
C VAL A 395 1.69 15.31 -9.66
N ILE A 396 2.10 14.53 -8.67
CA ILE A 396 1.64 13.14 -8.49
C ILE A 396 0.28 13.07 -7.78
N ASN A 397 0.08 13.92 -6.77
CA ASN A 397 -1.02 13.83 -5.81
C ASN A 397 -2.00 14.98 -5.96
N THR A 398 -3.25 14.80 -5.52
CA THR A 398 -4.20 15.89 -5.31
C THR A 398 -3.56 16.98 -4.46
N ASP A 399 -3.68 18.25 -4.88
CA ASP A 399 -3.10 19.36 -4.13
C ASP A 399 -3.79 19.53 -2.77
N PRO A 400 -3.05 19.69 -1.65
CA PRO A 400 -3.65 19.87 -0.32
C PRO A 400 -4.63 21.03 -0.23
N ARG A 401 -4.46 22.10 -1.02
CA ARG A 401 -5.39 23.25 -1.05
C ARG A 401 -6.76 22.86 -1.59
N VAL A 402 -6.83 21.89 -2.50
CA VAL A 402 -8.11 21.34 -2.97
C VAL A 402 -8.74 20.48 -1.88
N VAL A 403 -7.94 19.70 -1.14
CA VAL A 403 -8.44 18.93 0.01
C VAL A 403 -8.99 19.86 1.10
N ASP A 404 -8.29 20.95 1.41
CA ASP A 404 -8.71 22.00 2.34
C ASP A 404 -10.08 22.59 1.95
N ALA A 405 -10.25 22.89 0.66
CA ALA A 405 -11.49 23.44 0.13
C ALA A 405 -12.66 22.43 0.18
N VAL A 406 -12.41 21.14 -0.09
CA VAL A 406 -13.44 20.09 0.03
C VAL A 406 -13.83 19.84 1.49
N ILE A 407 -12.88 19.84 2.43
CA ILE A 407 -13.19 19.75 3.86
C ILE A 407 -14.06 20.95 4.29
N THR A 408 -13.70 22.15 3.85
CA THR A 408 -14.45 23.38 4.11
C THR A 408 -15.89 23.28 3.59
N LEU A 409 -16.06 22.83 2.34
CA LEU A 409 -17.38 22.57 1.75
C LEU A 409 -18.19 21.59 2.61
N CYS A 410 -17.61 20.43 2.97
CA CYS A 410 -18.34 19.41 3.74
C CYS A 410 -18.82 19.95 5.09
N LYS A 411 -18.00 20.74 5.79
CA LYS A 411 -18.37 21.37 7.05
C LYS A 411 -19.46 22.43 6.87
N GLN A 412 -19.39 23.26 5.83
CA GLN A 412 -20.40 24.28 5.53
C GLN A 412 -21.76 23.65 5.18
N GLU A 413 -21.76 22.51 4.50
CA GLU A 413 -22.97 21.73 4.19
C GLU A 413 -23.46 20.89 5.39
N GLY A 414 -22.84 21.04 6.57
CA GLY A 414 -23.31 20.45 7.82
C GLY A 414 -22.96 18.98 8.03
N ALA A 415 -21.89 18.46 7.41
CA ALA A 415 -21.42 17.09 7.67
C ALA A 415 -21.18 16.86 9.17
N ALA A 416 -21.66 15.72 9.69
CA ALA A 416 -21.49 15.38 11.10
C ALA A 416 -20.05 14.96 11.42
N GLU A 417 -19.39 14.31 10.47
CA GLU A 417 -17.98 13.90 10.58
C GLU A 417 -17.34 14.00 9.20
N VAL A 418 -16.12 14.53 9.14
CA VAL A 418 -15.29 14.52 7.94
C VAL A 418 -14.03 13.73 8.24
N ILE A 419 -13.71 12.75 7.41
CA ILE A 419 -12.53 11.89 7.52
C ILE A 419 -11.78 11.96 6.19
N VAL A 420 -10.47 12.14 6.21
CA VAL A 420 -9.63 11.94 5.02
C VAL A 420 -9.02 10.54 5.10
N ALA A 421 -9.14 9.74 4.04
CA ALA A 421 -8.64 8.37 4.05
C ALA A 421 -7.91 8.04 2.75
N GLU A 422 -6.74 7.41 2.83
CA GLU A 422 -5.97 6.95 1.67
C GLU A 422 -5.20 5.66 1.99
N GLY A 423 -5.01 4.81 0.99
CA GLY A 423 -4.15 3.62 1.05
C GLY A 423 -3.18 3.61 -0.13
N PRO A 424 -2.03 4.30 -0.04
CA PRO A 424 -1.07 4.41 -1.15
C PRO A 424 -0.48 3.04 -1.51
N GLY A 425 -0.17 2.84 -2.78
CA GLY A 425 0.36 1.56 -3.29
C GLY A 425 1.88 1.42 -3.15
N HIS A 426 2.64 2.50 -3.27
CA HIS A 426 4.10 2.45 -3.44
C HIS A 426 4.90 2.67 -2.15
N TRP A 427 4.30 3.27 -1.12
CA TRP A 427 4.95 3.58 0.15
C TRP A 427 4.13 3.04 1.31
N ARG A 428 4.75 2.24 2.21
CA ARG A 428 4.10 1.77 3.44
C ARG A 428 4.04 2.85 4.52
N ASN A 429 5.02 3.74 4.56
CA ASN A 429 5.07 4.87 5.49
C ASN A 429 4.16 6.00 5.00
N VAL A 430 2.84 5.87 5.22
CA VAL A 430 1.85 6.86 4.79
C VAL A 430 1.99 8.18 5.57
N GLN A 431 2.47 8.13 6.81
CA GLN A 431 2.69 9.31 7.63
C GLN A 431 3.71 10.26 6.99
N PHE A 432 4.79 9.72 6.41
CA PHE A 432 5.74 10.49 5.63
C PHE A 432 5.06 11.21 4.46
N LEU A 433 4.25 10.49 3.68
CA LEU A 433 3.52 11.09 2.54
C LEU A 433 2.56 12.20 2.98
N VAL A 434 1.80 11.99 4.06
CA VAL A 434 0.86 12.98 4.59
C VAL A 434 1.60 14.26 5.02
N ARG A 435 2.75 14.12 5.69
CA ARG A 435 3.55 15.26 6.13
C ARG A 435 4.17 16.00 4.96
N GLU A 436 4.93 15.30 4.12
CA GLU A 436 5.72 15.93 3.06
C GLU A 436 4.85 16.52 1.95
N SER A 437 3.69 15.91 1.66
CA SER A 437 2.74 16.49 0.70
C SER A 437 2.09 17.79 1.18
N GLY A 438 2.21 18.17 2.46
CA GLY A 438 1.49 19.29 3.06
C GLY A 438 0.07 18.97 3.51
N LEU A 439 -0.42 17.74 3.28
CA LEU A 439 -1.74 17.31 3.71
C LEU A 439 -1.89 17.33 5.24
N GLY A 440 -0.83 16.99 5.98
CA GLY A 440 -0.83 17.03 7.45
C GLY A 440 -1.27 18.39 8.01
N ALA A 441 -0.70 19.48 7.50
CA ALA A 441 -1.05 20.83 7.93
C ALA A 441 -2.52 21.19 7.67
N VAL A 442 -3.09 20.70 6.56
CA VAL A 442 -4.52 20.88 6.24
C VAL A 442 -5.41 20.11 7.23
N LEU A 443 -5.03 18.87 7.54
CA LEU A 443 -5.77 18.04 8.50
C LEU A 443 -5.78 18.68 9.90
N ASP A 444 -4.63 19.17 10.35
CA ASP A 444 -4.48 19.84 11.65
C ASP A 444 -5.28 21.14 11.71
N LYS A 445 -5.19 21.98 10.66
CA LYS A 445 -6.00 23.22 10.53
C LYS A 445 -7.50 22.95 10.74
N HIS A 446 -7.98 21.82 10.24
CA HIS A 446 -9.39 21.45 10.31
C HIS A 446 -9.76 20.55 11.49
N GLY A 447 -8.80 20.04 12.26
CA GLY A 447 -9.04 18.99 13.25
C GLY A 447 -9.66 17.72 12.64
N VAL A 448 -9.30 17.39 11.40
CA VAL A 448 -9.83 16.24 10.66
C VAL A 448 -8.90 15.05 10.78
N ARG A 449 -9.46 13.89 11.12
CA ARG A 449 -8.69 12.65 11.23
C ARG A 449 -8.29 12.13 9.85
N PHE A 450 -7.03 11.71 9.74
CA PHE A 450 -6.54 10.88 8.64
C PHE A 450 -6.65 9.39 8.97
N VAL A 451 -7.03 8.59 7.98
CA VAL A 451 -7.05 7.12 8.05
C VAL A 451 -6.13 6.54 6.99
N ASP A 452 -5.09 5.86 7.44
CA ASP A 452 -4.33 4.96 6.58
C ASP A 452 -5.16 3.69 6.30
N ILE A 453 -5.75 3.64 5.12
CA ILE A 453 -6.57 2.53 4.64
C ILE A 453 -5.76 1.24 4.57
N ASN A 454 -4.44 1.32 4.36
CA ASN A 454 -3.64 0.12 4.22
C ASN A 454 -3.60 -0.72 5.49
N HIS A 455 -3.77 -0.09 6.66
CA HIS A 455 -3.76 -0.71 7.98
C HIS A 455 -5.12 -0.64 8.69
N ASP A 456 -6.16 -0.16 8.01
CA ASP A 456 -7.52 -0.11 8.57
C ASP A 456 -8.17 -1.51 8.63
N GLU A 457 -9.24 -1.64 9.42
CA GLU A 457 -9.90 -2.93 9.61
C GLU A 457 -10.45 -3.49 8.29
N PRO A 458 -10.03 -4.71 7.87
CA PRO A 458 -10.52 -5.32 6.65
C PRO A 458 -11.89 -5.95 6.86
N VAL A 459 -12.82 -5.66 5.94
CA VAL A 459 -14.16 -6.23 5.91
C VAL A 459 -14.36 -6.97 4.60
N LYS A 460 -14.70 -8.25 4.68
CA LYS A 460 -14.98 -9.11 3.52
C LYS A 460 -16.38 -8.84 2.99
N VAL A 461 -16.48 -8.38 1.75
CA VAL A 461 -17.74 -8.07 1.04
C VAL A 461 -17.83 -8.87 -0.26
N LEU A 462 -19.06 -9.10 -0.74
CA LEU A 462 -19.27 -9.71 -2.06
C LEU A 462 -18.73 -8.80 -3.16
N ASN A 463 -17.99 -9.35 -4.11
CA ASN A 463 -17.60 -8.63 -5.31
C ASN A 463 -18.81 -8.55 -6.25
N LEU A 464 -19.37 -7.36 -6.46
CA LEU A 464 -20.55 -7.19 -7.31
C LEU A 464 -20.20 -7.09 -8.81
N GLY A 465 -18.97 -6.69 -9.17
CA GLY A 465 -18.58 -6.56 -10.58
C GLY A 465 -18.22 -7.89 -11.25
N ARG A 466 -17.55 -8.78 -10.50
CA ARG A 466 -17.17 -10.15 -10.90
C ARG A 466 -16.30 -10.27 -12.16
N LEU A 467 -15.72 -9.20 -12.67
CA LEU A 467 -14.84 -9.21 -13.86
C LEU A 467 -13.50 -9.88 -13.56
N THR A 468 -12.98 -9.75 -12.35
CA THR A 468 -11.72 -10.38 -11.89
C THR A 468 -11.88 -11.84 -11.47
N ARG A 469 -13.11 -12.37 -11.50
CA ARG A 469 -13.52 -13.70 -10.98
C ARG A 469 -13.32 -13.88 -9.47
N LEU A 470 -12.94 -12.85 -8.72
CA LEU A 470 -12.90 -12.88 -7.26
C LEU A 470 -14.32 -12.88 -6.69
N ASP A 471 -14.64 -13.83 -5.81
CA ASP A 471 -15.98 -13.93 -5.17
C ASP A 471 -16.22 -12.79 -4.19
N HIS A 472 -15.15 -12.33 -3.55
CA HIS A 472 -15.20 -11.32 -2.51
C HIS A 472 -14.06 -10.32 -2.69
N LEU A 473 -14.28 -9.11 -2.21
CA LEU A 473 -13.25 -8.11 -1.98
C LEU A 473 -13.17 -7.89 -0.46
N TYR A 474 -11.97 -7.70 0.07
CA TYR A 474 -11.73 -7.07 1.36
C TYR A 474 -11.63 -5.56 1.15
N MET A 475 -12.43 -4.76 1.85
CA MET A 475 -12.40 -3.30 1.83
C MET A 475 -12.20 -2.75 3.24
N SER A 476 -11.76 -1.49 3.37
CA SER A 476 -11.60 -0.85 4.68
C SER A 476 -12.96 -0.58 5.34
N ARG A 477 -13.06 -0.82 6.65
CA ARG A 477 -14.26 -0.48 7.43
C ARG A 477 -14.59 1.00 7.35
N THR A 478 -13.58 1.88 7.40
CA THR A 478 -13.79 3.34 7.28
C THR A 478 -14.54 3.68 5.99
N VAL A 479 -14.10 3.12 4.86
CA VAL A 479 -14.75 3.33 3.56
C VAL A 479 -16.18 2.80 3.55
N LEU A 480 -16.39 1.55 4.00
CA LEU A 480 -17.73 0.94 4.00
C LEU A 480 -18.71 1.61 4.98
N SER A 481 -18.21 2.25 6.03
CA SER A 481 -19.01 2.95 7.03
C SER A 481 -19.34 4.40 6.67
N ALA A 482 -18.84 4.88 5.53
CA ALA A 482 -19.14 6.23 5.04
C ALA A 482 -20.60 6.31 4.60
N ASP A 483 -21.30 7.36 5.02
CA ASP A 483 -22.58 7.71 4.40
C ASP A 483 -22.37 8.32 3.01
N VAL A 484 -21.27 9.06 2.86
CA VAL A 484 -20.84 9.68 1.61
C VAL A 484 -19.34 9.47 1.41
N LEU A 485 -18.98 8.77 0.34
CA LEU A 485 -17.61 8.65 -0.15
C LEU A 485 -17.35 9.65 -1.27
N ILE A 486 -16.45 10.60 -1.04
CA ILE A 486 -16.00 11.57 -2.05
C ILE A 486 -14.68 11.08 -2.64
N SER A 487 -14.65 10.78 -3.93
CA SER A 487 -13.41 10.54 -4.67
C SER A 487 -12.83 11.85 -5.16
N LEU A 488 -11.60 12.17 -4.75
CA LEU A 488 -10.92 13.43 -5.04
C LEU A 488 -9.59 13.18 -5.79
N PRO A 489 -9.61 12.67 -7.04
CA PRO A 489 -8.39 12.38 -7.81
C PRO A 489 -7.69 13.63 -8.36
N LYS A 490 -6.42 13.46 -8.73
CA LYS A 490 -5.68 14.33 -9.65
C LYS A 490 -6.00 13.97 -11.11
N LEU A 491 -6.18 14.95 -11.99
CA LEU A 491 -6.29 14.76 -13.44
C LEU A 491 -4.94 14.31 -14.03
N LYS A 492 -4.75 13.02 -14.32
CA LYS A 492 -3.46 12.56 -14.89
C LYS A 492 -3.54 11.35 -15.82
N MET A 493 -2.55 11.22 -16.69
CA MET A 493 -2.31 10.01 -17.48
C MET A 493 -1.89 8.83 -16.58
N HIS A 494 -2.07 7.61 -17.09
CA HIS A 494 -1.61 6.38 -16.43
C HIS A 494 -1.24 5.33 -17.48
N HIS A 495 0.02 4.86 -17.48
CA HIS A 495 0.49 3.94 -18.53
C HIS A 495 -0.29 2.62 -18.63
N TRP A 496 -0.77 2.01 -17.54
CA TRP A 496 -1.60 0.77 -17.60
C TRP A 496 -3.11 0.97 -17.68
N ALA A 497 -3.62 2.14 -17.31
CA ALA A 497 -5.08 2.36 -17.18
C ALA A 497 -5.62 3.39 -18.18
N GLY A 498 -4.76 3.99 -19.00
CA GLY A 498 -5.06 5.19 -19.78
C GLY A 498 -4.97 6.45 -18.92
N VAL A 499 -5.79 6.51 -17.87
CA VAL A 499 -5.95 7.70 -17.01
C VAL A 499 -6.06 7.33 -15.54
N THR A 500 -5.64 8.23 -14.66
CA THR A 500 -6.01 8.22 -13.23
C THR A 500 -7.04 9.32 -13.01
N LEU A 501 -8.26 8.91 -12.70
CA LEU A 501 -9.39 9.78 -12.39
C LEU A 501 -10.19 9.13 -11.24
N SER A 502 -11.49 9.35 -11.17
CA SER A 502 -12.32 8.99 -10.02
C SER A 502 -12.42 7.49 -9.83
N LEU A 503 -12.66 6.73 -10.91
CA LEU A 503 -12.76 5.27 -10.84
C LEU A 503 -11.42 4.65 -10.39
N LYS A 504 -10.30 5.06 -11.01
CA LYS A 504 -8.96 4.55 -10.65
C LYS A 504 -8.59 4.90 -9.21
N ASN A 505 -8.99 6.06 -8.72
CA ASN A 505 -8.66 6.52 -7.37
C ASN A 505 -9.29 5.64 -6.27
N LEU A 506 -10.43 5.00 -6.56
CA LEU A 506 -11.04 4.02 -5.65
C LEU A 506 -10.18 2.76 -5.44
N PHE A 507 -9.18 2.50 -6.28
CA PHE A 507 -8.20 1.44 -6.06
C PHE A 507 -7.43 1.63 -4.73
N GLY A 508 -7.27 2.89 -4.28
CA GLY A 508 -6.69 3.23 -2.99
C GLY A 508 -7.53 2.78 -1.78
N THR A 509 -8.82 2.48 -1.96
CA THR A 509 -9.76 2.10 -0.88
C THR A 509 -9.58 0.67 -0.36
N LEU A 510 -8.77 -0.14 -1.04
CA LEU A 510 -8.50 -1.51 -0.64
C LEU A 510 -7.28 -1.59 0.29
N PRO A 511 -7.34 -2.34 1.41
CA PRO A 511 -6.28 -2.36 2.41
C PRO A 511 -5.04 -3.15 1.97
N GLY A 512 -3.86 -2.52 2.01
CA GLY A 512 -2.56 -3.12 1.73
C GLY A 512 -2.26 -4.38 2.55
N ILE A 513 -2.66 -4.46 3.82
CA ILE A 513 -2.50 -5.67 4.65
C ILE A 513 -3.17 -6.93 4.05
N CYS A 514 -4.18 -6.76 3.17
CA CYS A 514 -4.85 -7.87 2.50
C CYS A 514 -4.31 -8.19 1.10
N TYR A 515 -3.83 -7.19 0.37
CA TYR A 515 -3.44 -7.35 -1.04
C TYR A 515 -1.94 -7.17 -1.31
N GLY A 516 -1.18 -6.78 -0.28
CA GLY A 516 0.21 -6.33 -0.38
C GLY A 516 0.34 -4.91 -0.93
N TRP A 517 1.57 -4.49 -1.15
CA TRP A 517 1.94 -3.21 -1.77
C TRP A 517 2.66 -3.52 -3.10
N PRO A 518 2.19 -3.03 -4.27
CA PRO A 518 1.05 -2.13 -4.54
C PRO A 518 -0.29 -2.83 -4.82
N LYS A 519 -0.70 -3.83 -4.01
CA LYS A 519 -1.96 -4.60 -4.21
C LYS A 519 -1.92 -5.42 -5.51
N ASN A 520 -0.77 -6.03 -5.79
CA ASN A 520 -0.42 -6.64 -7.08
C ASN A 520 -1.44 -7.63 -7.63
N GLU A 521 -2.13 -8.35 -6.75
CA GLU A 521 -3.10 -9.34 -7.23
C GLU A 521 -4.16 -8.71 -8.14
N LEU A 522 -4.58 -7.50 -7.79
CA LEU A 522 -5.59 -6.76 -8.53
C LEU A 522 -5.04 -6.17 -9.84
N HIS A 523 -3.74 -5.95 -9.93
CA HIS A 523 -3.09 -5.50 -11.17
C HIS A 523 -3.06 -6.63 -12.20
N TRP A 524 -2.55 -7.82 -11.84
CA TRP A 524 -2.39 -8.92 -12.80
C TRP A 524 -3.72 -9.59 -13.18
N ARG A 525 -4.75 -9.51 -12.33
CA ARG A 525 -6.12 -9.96 -12.70
C ARG A 525 -6.79 -9.05 -13.74
N GLY A 526 -6.13 -7.98 -14.15
CA GLY A 526 -6.62 -6.95 -15.06
C GLY A 526 -6.95 -5.69 -14.29
N ILE A 527 -6.13 -4.65 -14.48
CA ILE A 527 -6.26 -3.38 -13.74
C ILE A 527 -7.62 -2.72 -13.98
N SER A 528 -8.09 -2.67 -15.23
CA SER A 528 -9.41 -2.12 -15.59
C SER A 528 -10.55 -2.92 -14.98
N GLN A 529 -10.47 -4.25 -15.04
CA GLN A 529 -11.47 -5.16 -14.47
C GLN A 529 -11.57 -4.96 -12.94
N SER A 530 -10.43 -4.86 -12.27
CA SER A 530 -10.37 -4.61 -10.82
C SER A 530 -10.97 -3.26 -10.44
N ILE A 531 -10.67 -2.19 -11.18
CA ILE A 531 -11.24 -0.85 -10.95
C ILE A 531 -12.78 -0.88 -11.06
N VAL A 532 -13.30 -1.55 -12.08
CA VAL A 532 -14.75 -1.67 -12.28
C VAL A 532 -15.38 -2.55 -11.22
N ASP A 533 -14.74 -3.64 -10.80
CA ASP A 533 -15.21 -4.50 -9.70
C ASP A 533 -15.35 -3.73 -8.38
N ILE A 534 -14.36 -2.89 -8.06
CA ILE A 534 -14.40 -2.01 -6.89
C ILE A 534 -15.57 -1.03 -6.99
N SER A 535 -15.71 -0.34 -8.13
CA SER A 535 -16.76 0.67 -8.35
C SER A 535 -18.17 0.05 -8.37
N CYS A 536 -18.31 -1.17 -8.88
CA CYS A 536 -19.57 -1.92 -8.81
C CYS A 536 -19.94 -2.23 -7.37
N THR A 537 -18.96 -2.63 -6.55
CA THR A 537 -19.13 -3.09 -5.17
C THR A 537 -19.39 -1.94 -4.20
N HIS A 538 -18.61 -0.86 -4.30
CA HIS A 538 -18.77 0.32 -3.46
C HIS A 538 -18.36 1.58 -4.26
N PRO A 539 -19.31 2.22 -4.97
CA PRO A 539 -19.03 3.40 -5.77
C PRO A 539 -18.78 4.64 -4.91
N ALA A 540 -18.08 5.63 -5.46
CA ALA A 540 -18.08 6.98 -4.89
C ALA A 540 -19.48 7.59 -5.04
N ASN A 541 -19.89 8.40 -4.05
CA ASN A 541 -21.14 9.16 -4.10
C ASN A 541 -20.95 10.51 -4.80
N LEU A 542 -19.74 11.07 -4.74
CA LEU A 542 -19.36 12.32 -5.39
C LEU A 542 -17.93 12.19 -5.90
N SER A 543 -17.72 12.62 -7.14
CA SER A 543 -16.40 12.71 -7.75
C SER A 543 -16.04 14.18 -7.96
N ILE A 544 -14.85 14.57 -7.52
CA ILE A 544 -14.29 15.91 -7.70
C ILE A 544 -12.88 15.74 -8.25
N VAL A 545 -12.62 16.11 -9.50
CA VAL A 545 -11.29 15.98 -10.11
C VAL A 545 -10.53 17.28 -9.96
N ASP A 546 -9.36 17.20 -9.30
CA ASP A 546 -8.35 18.26 -9.29
C ASP A 546 -7.65 18.30 -10.65
N GLY A 547 -8.16 19.16 -11.53
CA GLY A 547 -7.60 19.46 -12.84
C GLY A 547 -7.04 20.87 -12.91
N ILE A 548 -6.60 21.49 -11.81
CA ILE A 548 -5.98 22.83 -11.90
C ILE A 548 -4.64 22.69 -12.61
N THR A 549 -3.78 21.82 -12.07
CA THR A 549 -2.59 21.30 -12.75
C THR A 549 -2.69 19.79 -12.78
N GLY A 550 -2.80 19.21 -13.97
CA GLY A 550 -2.76 17.78 -14.21
C GLY A 550 -1.36 17.25 -14.51
N MET A 551 -1.28 15.97 -14.87
CA MET A 551 -0.03 15.31 -15.30
C MET A 551 -0.20 14.60 -16.64
N GLU A 552 0.64 14.97 -17.62
CA GLU A 552 0.73 14.35 -18.95
C GLU A 552 1.98 13.48 -19.10
N GLY A 553 2.09 12.71 -20.18
CA GLY A 553 3.22 11.81 -20.43
C GLY A 553 3.16 10.53 -19.58
N ASP A 554 4.32 10.03 -19.12
CA ASP A 554 4.47 8.75 -18.40
C ASP A 554 3.98 8.80 -16.94
N GLY A 555 2.68 9.03 -16.77
CA GLY A 555 1.99 8.83 -15.50
C GLY A 555 1.89 7.34 -15.11
N PRO A 556 1.70 7.01 -13.82
CA PRO A 556 1.16 7.91 -12.80
C PRO A 556 2.21 8.63 -11.93
N LEU A 557 3.51 8.45 -12.21
CA LEU A 557 4.63 8.96 -11.39
C LEU A 557 5.61 9.86 -12.18
N HIS A 558 5.93 9.53 -13.43
CA HIS A 558 7.03 10.15 -14.18
C HIS A 558 6.57 11.20 -15.21
N GLY A 559 5.28 11.50 -15.24
CA GLY A 559 4.72 12.52 -16.13
C GLY A 559 5.13 13.95 -15.75
N THR A 560 4.83 14.88 -16.64
CA THR A 560 5.12 16.32 -16.50
C THR A 560 3.85 17.09 -16.13
N ALA A 561 4.04 18.22 -15.45
CA ALA A 561 2.93 19.10 -15.07
C ALA A 561 2.27 19.72 -16.31
N LYS A 562 0.94 19.64 -16.40
CA LYS A 562 0.15 20.28 -17.45
C LYS A 562 -0.94 21.15 -16.82
N HIS A 563 -0.88 22.45 -17.05
CA HIS A 563 -1.91 23.37 -16.57
C HIS A 563 -3.19 23.21 -17.40
N VAL A 564 -4.33 23.08 -16.72
CA VAL A 564 -5.66 22.95 -17.34
C VAL A 564 -6.62 23.99 -16.74
N GLY A 565 -6.51 24.28 -15.44
CA GLY A 565 -7.24 25.35 -14.78
C GLY A 565 -8.71 25.05 -14.51
N ALA A 566 -9.05 23.79 -14.21
CA ALA A 566 -10.43 23.35 -14.02
C ALA A 566 -10.63 22.45 -12.80
N LEU A 567 -11.80 22.56 -12.16
CA LEU A 567 -12.32 21.57 -11.23
C LEU A 567 -13.57 20.91 -11.84
N VAL A 568 -13.62 19.58 -11.85
CA VAL A 568 -14.72 18.83 -12.45
C VAL A 568 -15.46 18.05 -11.38
N MET A 569 -16.79 18.24 -11.28
CA MET A 569 -17.62 17.65 -10.23
C MET A 569 -18.82 16.91 -10.79
N GLY A 570 -19.19 15.77 -10.21
CA GLY A 570 -20.43 15.07 -10.53
C GLY A 570 -20.69 13.83 -9.66
N LEU A 571 -21.93 13.32 -9.72
CA LEU A 571 -22.37 12.14 -8.95
C LEU A 571 -22.21 10.82 -9.73
N ASP A 572 -22.03 10.91 -11.05
CA ASP A 572 -21.73 9.77 -11.91
C ASP A 572 -20.21 9.73 -12.18
N PRO A 573 -19.45 8.79 -11.58
CA PRO A 573 -18.01 8.74 -11.76
C PRO A 573 -17.59 8.37 -13.19
N VAL A 574 -18.41 7.66 -13.96
CA VAL A 574 -18.10 7.35 -15.36
C VAL A 574 -18.29 8.60 -16.21
N ALA A 575 -19.34 9.38 -15.96
CA ALA A 575 -19.58 10.63 -16.67
C ALA A 575 -18.48 11.66 -16.37
N VAL A 576 -18.10 11.82 -15.10
CA VAL A 576 -16.99 12.69 -14.69
C VAL A 576 -15.69 12.28 -15.36
N ASP A 577 -15.33 10.99 -15.28
CA ASP A 577 -14.08 10.51 -15.86
C ASP A 577 -14.07 10.62 -17.40
N SER A 578 -15.23 10.40 -18.05
CA SER A 578 -15.39 10.57 -19.51
C SER A 578 -15.25 12.04 -19.93
N THR A 579 -15.83 12.96 -19.17
CA THR A 579 -15.66 14.40 -19.39
C THR A 579 -14.19 14.82 -19.23
N CYS A 580 -13.52 14.34 -18.17
CA CYS A 580 -12.08 14.58 -17.99
C CYS A 580 -11.23 13.98 -19.11
N ALA A 581 -11.54 12.78 -19.60
CA ALA A 581 -10.84 12.20 -20.75
C ALA A 581 -10.99 13.08 -22.01
N ARG A 582 -12.20 13.62 -22.27
CA ARG A 582 -12.42 14.59 -23.36
C ARG A 582 -11.62 15.88 -23.16
N ILE A 583 -11.57 16.41 -21.94
CA ILE A 583 -10.73 17.58 -21.60
C ILE A 583 -9.25 17.29 -21.92
N MET A 584 -8.76 16.09 -21.62
CA MET A 584 -7.38 15.67 -21.90
C MET A 584 -7.11 15.35 -23.38
N GLY A 585 -8.14 15.38 -24.24
CA GLY A 585 -8.05 15.01 -25.65
C GLY A 585 -8.02 13.50 -25.92
N LEU A 586 -8.48 12.67 -24.98
CA LEU A 586 -8.63 11.23 -25.15
C LEU A 586 -10.10 10.84 -25.37
N PRO A 587 -10.41 10.08 -26.44
CA PRO A 587 -11.75 9.52 -26.62
C PRO A 587 -12.10 8.54 -25.49
N PRO A 588 -13.17 8.77 -24.70
CA PRO A 588 -13.55 7.90 -23.58
C PRO A 588 -13.76 6.43 -23.99
N GLU A 589 -14.24 6.20 -25.20
CA GLU A 589 -14.55 4.88 -25.77
C GLU A 589 -13.28 4.04 -26.02
N ARG A 590 -12.11 4.68 -26.01
CA ARG A 590 -10.82 3.99 -26.10
C ARG A 590 -10.29 3.54 -24.74
N ILE A 591 -10.86 3.99 -23.62
CA ILE A 591 -10.37 3.68 -22.27
C ILE A 591 -11.13 2.45 -21.74
N PRO A 592 -10.49 1.26 -21.60
CA PRO A 592 -11.20 0.03 -21.24
C PRO A 592 -12.00 0.14 -19.94
N THR A 593 -11.45 0.84 -18.94
CA THR A 593 -12.11 1.06 -17.65
C THR A 593 -13.47 1.76 -17.81
N LEU A 594 -13.57 2.78 -18.67
CA LEU A 594 -14.82 3.52 -18.90
C LEU A 594 -15.83 2.65 -19.66
N VAL A 595 -15.37 1.93 -20.68
CA VAL A 595 -16.22 1.00 -21.45
C VAL A 595 -16.79 -0.10 -20.57
N TYR A 596 -15.95 -0.75 -19.74
CA TYR A 596 -16.39 -1.79 -18.82
C TYR A 596 -17.34 -1.24 -17.74
N ALA A 597 -17.09 -0.04 -17.22
CA ALA A 597 -17.94 0.59 -16.20
C ALA A 597 -19.32 0.95 -16.78
N ALA A 598 -19.36 1.51 -17.99
CA ALA A 598 -20.61 1.78 -18.70
C ALA A 598 -21.39 0.49 -18.99
N ALA A 599 -20.72 -0.57 -19.48
CA ALA A 599 -21.34 -1.87 -19.71
C ALA A 599 -21.89 -2.52 -18.43
N LYS A 600 -21.29 -2.22 -17.28
CA LYS A 600 -21.75 -2.63 -15.94
C LYS A 600 -22.77 -1.67 -15.32
N ARG A 601 -23.27 -0.69 -16.08
CA ARG A 601 -24.23 0.33 -15.62
C ARG A 601 -23.75 1.10 -14.39
N VAL A 602 -22.44 1.29 -14.24
CA VAL A 602 -21.88 2.16 -13.20
C VAL A 602 -22.17 3.63 -13.50
N GLY A 603 -22.27 3.99 -14.79
CA GLY A 603 -22.51 5.35 -15.23
C GLY A 603 -22.52 5.52 -16.75
N ARG A 604 -22.62 6.77 -17.22
CA ARG A 604 -22.72 7.13 -18.64
C ARG A 604 -21.37 7.54 -19.24
N ILE A 605 -21.15 7.15 -20.49
CA ILE A 605 -19.92 7.47 -21.25
C ILE A 605 -20.18 8.43 -22.42
N VAL A 606 -21.38 8.36 -23.03
CA VAL A 606 -21.75 9.11 -24.24
C VAL A 606 -22.02 10.57 -23.88
N GLU A 607 -21.34 11.50 -24.56
CA GLU A 607 -21.40 12.94 -24.27
C GLU A 607 -22.82 13.51 -24.30
N ALA A 608 -23.62 13.12 -25.30
CA ALA A 608 -25.00 13.57 -25.44
C ALA A 608 -25.92 13.15 -24.27
N GLU A 609 -25.49 12.18 -23.46
CA GLU A 609 -26.21 11.70 -22.27
C GLU A 609 -25.68 12.31 -20.96
N ILE A 610 -24.69 13.22 -21.05
CA ILE A 610 -24.01 13.85 -19.92
C ILE A 610 -24.34 15.36 -19.95
N PRO A 611 -25.32 15.84 -19.18
CA PRO A 611 -25.61 17.26 -19.10
C PRO A 611 -24.40 18.05 -18.57
N GLN A 612 -23.90 19.00 -19.36
CA GLN A 612 -22.79 19.88 -18.99
C GLN A 612 -23.32 21.11 -18.23
N ILE A 613 -22.75 21.41 -17.06
CA ILE A 613 -23.00 22.62 -16.26
C ILE A 613 -21.71 23.46 -16.10
N GLY A 614 -21.79 24.77 -16.29
CA GLY A 614 -20.62 25.67 -16.20
C GLY A 614 -19.86 25.78 -17.52
N GLU A 615 -18.54 25.65 -17.49
CA GLU A 615 -17.68 25.82 -18.68
C GLU A 615 -17.85 24.68 -19.70
N PRO A 616 -18.00 24.96 -21.01
CA PRO A 616 -18.02 23.88 -22.00
C PRO A 616 -16.66 23.15 -22.02
N ILE A 617 -16.66 21.86 -22.34
CA ILE A 617 -15.43 21.04 -22.44
C ILE A 617 -14.38 21.74 -23.31
N ALA A 618 -14.80 22.28 -24.46
CA ALA A 618 -13.92 22.98 -25.39
C ALA A 618 -13.20 24.21 -24.79
N ALA A 619 -13.74 24.86 -23.76
CA ALA A 619 -13.12 26.03 -23.14
C ALA A 619 -11.94 25.69 -22.22
N VAL A 620 -11.84 24.44 -21.77
CA VAL A 620 -10.77 23.94 -20.89
C VAL A 620 -10.00 22.77 -21.49
N ALA A 621 -10.43 22.28 -22.66
CA ALA A 621 -9.80 21.17 -23.33
C ALA A 621 -8.34 21.49 -23.68
N THR A 622 -7.45 20.60 -23.27
CA THR A 622 -6.03 20.68 -23.60
C THR A 622 -5.53 19.28 -23.88
N LYS A 623 -4.85 19.10 -25.01
CA LYS A 623 -4.37 17.79 -25.41
C LYS A 623 -3.19 17.40 -24.53
N PHE A 624 -3.33 16.27 -23.83
CA PHE A 624 -2.26 15.70 -23.03
C PHE A 624 -1.32 14.89 -23.91
N GLU A 625 -0.02 14.95 -23.62
CA GLU A 625 0.94 13.97 -24.11
C GLU A 625 0.61 12.59 -23.55
N LEU A 626 0.67 11.58 -24.44
CA LEU A 626 0.35 10.20 -24.10
C LEU A 626 1.58 9.46 -23.54
N PRO A 627 1.43 8.54 -22.58
CA PRO A 627 2.50 7.66 -22.16
C PRO A 627 3.09 6.86 -23.35
N PRO A 628 4.38 6.50 -23.30
CA PRO A 628 4.94 5.52 -24.22
C PRO A 628 4.11 4.22 -24.21
N LEU A 629 3.91 3.62 -25.38
CA LEU A 629 3.21 2.34 -25.56
C LEU A 629 1.73 2.31 -25.13
N ILE A 630 1.11 3.44 -24.79
CA ILE A 630 -0.29 3.48 -24.32
C ILE A 630 -1.29 2.85 -25.29
N GLU A 631 -0.97 2.85 -26.58
CA GLU A 631 -1.76 2.25 -27.65
C GLU A 631 -1.98 0.74 -27.47
N ARG A 632 -1.13 0.05 -26.68
CA ARG A 632 -1.33 -1.36 -26.29
C ARG A 632 -2.44 -1.54 -25.26
N GLU A 633 -2.68 -0.52 -24.44
CA GLU A 633 -3.63 -0.55 -23.32
C GLU A 633 -4.99 0.07 -23.69
N LEU A 634 -5.00 0.97 -24.69
CA LEU A 634 -6.22 1.55 -25.21
C LEU A 634 -6.93 0.58 -26.17
N LEU A 635 -8.25 0.64 -26.17
CA LEU A 635 -9.04 -0.02 -27.21
C LEU A 635 -8.76 0.65 -28.57
N PRO A 636 -8.84 -0.14 -29.67
CA PRO A 636 -8.71 0.40 -31.02
C PRO A 636 -9.69 1.55 -31.25
N ALA A 637 -9.29 2.52 -32.06
CA ALA A 637 -10.20 3.56 -32.47
C ALA A 637 -11.43 2.94 -33.16
N PRO A 638 -12.66 3.36 -32.81
CA PRO A 638 -13.84 2.90 -33.53
C PRO A 638 -13.66 3.24 -35.02
N LYS A 639 -13.92 2.26 -35.90
CA LYS A 639 -13.90 2.50 -37.34
C LYS A 639 -14.86 3.64 -37.64
N GLN A 640 -14.39 4.70 -38.29
CA GLN A 640 -15.30 5.73 -38.80
C GLN A 640 -16.32 5.02 -39.70
N PRO A 641 -17.63 5.27 -39.51
CA PRO A 641 -18.62 4.76 -40.45
C PRO A 641 -18.25 5.24 -41.85
N ALA A 642 -18.14 4.29 -42.78
CA ALA A 642 -17.78 4.53 -44.17
C ALA A 642 -18.83 5.34 -44.91
#